data_AF-A0A317CIR5-F1
#
_entry.id   AF-A0A317CIR5-F1
#
_cell.length_a   1.000
_cell.length_b   1.000
_cell.length_c   1.000
_cell.angle_alpha   90.00
_cell.angle_beta   90.00
_cell.angle_gamma   90.00
#
_symmetry.space_group_name_H-M   'P 1'
#
loop_
_entity.id
_entity.type
_entity.pdbx_description
1 polymer ?
#
loop_
_entity_poly.entity_id
_entity_poly.type
_entity_poly.pdbx_seq_one_letter_code
_entity_poly.pdbx_strand_id
1 'polypeptide(L)'
;MKANDFEREKRGLDAELEQLKRLNSPEKNNLLSFLRENNKNWTANIARVLPEELLLRTDLSPEISTPNDSLYGVKIDLSVIETTRAADESLLRQKMLLVNDELAKKEVQINETSDEAKQLQGHSKIFEVAILEAENSKQKHNNSILETQEQLQIYQSQIEVAVARIKTDTESKILGYEKRLAIEESRIEELRQCYDMTKKSIHHTFRESKARLEQELQKEKDSVSQQKVDAKTNYDQEITELSEQKVLALVEQGVDPKHLESLNTQLKEESQKLKIAEESQPLVEKYEAWLRTEWIDYQDLQTKFRRLNEELNQCVEDWKLEEEDLKVREKELEAIWEQEKKKCERINNEIAHVKRLLENFKNNGELSDDEAQLIDSLTNISLIESRWEGAIKEHRDCENEGGKAYNRVRKSISTFRDSPPQKYLEMITADFTHKSQYFQNEWLFAAASLSDYMRQSHQEHLSLLQNNARLLGQQISDHHTALSQTHKEINQLGRKVSKHSQSVIADFSAVENLTITVKSKLDKLEFWSALDKFSLSHQSWMARTGHELPDDDYIEKLKLVAALFERSGTDIKLSKSFETSFSISEQGVSKVARTDKELDGISSNGISYLVIISVYTALVNMLRGNSGAVMIWPVDELRNFSANNTVKLMNSLEQQNVYLFSAFPDPDPELLKHYTNRYMIKAGRTLVEYPDDFTGSSDYLDSLLASTEL
;
A
#
# COMPACT_ATOMS: atom_id res chain seq x y z
N MET A 1 28.55 30.21 13.21
CA MET A 1 30.02 30.14 13.38
C MET A 1 30.60 31.48 13.89
N LYS A 2 30.48 32.61 13.18
CA LYS A 2 31.08 33.90 13.59
C LYS A 2 30.72 34.43 15.00
N ALA A 3 29.51 34.19 15.50
CA ALA A 3 29.08 34.73 16.81
C ALA A 3 29.82 34.11 18.01
N ASN A 4 30.17 32.81 17.95
CA ASN A 4 30.87 32.14 19.04
C ASN A 4 32.34 32.56 19.14
N ASP A 5 32.96 32.94 18.02
CA ASP A 5 34.34 33.43 18.01
C ASP A 5 34.43 34.81 18.68
N PHE A 6 33.49 35.71 18.39
CA PHE A 6 33.42 37.02 19.05
C PHE A 6 33.11 36.93 20.56
N GLU A 7 32.30 35.96 21.00
CA GLU A 7 32.08 35.75 22.43
C GLU A 7 33.33 35.24 23.15
N ARG A 8 34.12 34.37 22.51
CA ARG A 8 35.40 33.92 23.07
C ARG A 8 36.39 35.07 23.17
N GLU A 9 36.49 35.90 22.14
CA GLU A 9 37.41 37.04 22.09
C GLU A 9 37.04 38.10 23.13
N LYS A 10 35.74 38.39 23.29
CA LYS A 10 35.23 39.28 24.35
C LYS A 10 35.54 38.77 25.75
N ARG A 11 35.33 37.48 26.04
CA ARG A 11 35.66 36.90 27.36
C ARG A 11 37.16 36.97 27.65
N GLY A 12 38.01 36.81 26.63
CA GLY A 12 39.45 37.00 26.75
C GLY A 12 39.81 38.43 27.15
N LEU A 13 39.25 39.42 26.45
CA LEU A 13 39.47 40.84 26.74
C LEU A 13 38.90 41.28 28.11
N ASP A 14 37.74 40.76 28.50
CA ASP A 14 37.14 41.04 29.82
C ASP A 14 38.04 40.50 30.96
N ALA A 15 38.63 39.32 30.79
CA ALA A 15 39.56 38.75 31.75
C ALA A 15 40.89 39.51 31.83
N GLU A 16 41.44 39.94 30.69
CA GLU A 16 42.65 40.76 30.62
C GLU A 16 42.43 42.15 31.27
N LEU A 17 41.26 42.75 31.03
CA LEU A 17 40.87 44.03 31.62
C LEU A 17 40.67 43.94 33.14
N GLU A 18 40.14 42.83 33.65
CA GLU A 18 40.08 42.51 35.09
C GLU A 18 41.49 42.40 35.71
N GLN A 19 42.42 41.72 35.06
CA GLN A 19 43.81 41.60 35.56
C GLN A 19 44.53 42.95 35.59
N LEU A 20 44.42 43.75 34.54
CA LEU A 20 45.01 45.08 34.48
C LEU A 20 44.45 46.02 35.55
N LYS A 21 43.14 45.92 35.86
CA LYS A 21 42.53 46.66 36.98
C LYS A 21 43.16 46.28 38.32
N ARG A 22 43.40 45.00 38.58
CA ARG A 22 44.05 44.53 39.83
C ARG A 22 45.51 44.97 39.96
N LEU A 23 46.25 45.03 38.86
CA LEU A 23 47.64 45.54 38.84
C LEU A 23 47.70 47.06 39.02
N ASN A 24 46.71 47.79 38.52
CA ASN A 24 46.63 49.24 38.68
C ASN A 24 46.30 49.62 40.13
N SER A 25 45.36 48.92 40.76
CA SER A 25 44.91 49.13 42.14
C SER A 25 45.12 47.88 43.00
N PRO A 26 46.33 47.65 43.52
CA PRO A 26 46.63 46.47 44.33
C PRO A 26 45.92 46.52 45.69
N GLU A 27 45.44 45.36 46.16
CA GLU A 27 44.87 45.19 47.49
C GLU A 27 45.95 45.36 48.58
N LYS A 28 45.56 45.83 49.78
CA LYS A 28 46.47 46.00 50.92
C LYS A 28 47.04 44.63 51.33
N ASN A 29 48.37 44.54 51.45
CA ASN A 29 49.17 43.35 51.78
C ASN A 29 49.65 42.49 50.59
N ASN A 30 49.44 42.92 49.34
CA ASN A 30 50.04 42.25 48.19
C ASN A 30 51.51 42.68 48.01
N LEU A 31 52.37 41.82 47.49
CA LEU A 31 53.78 42.12 47.22
C LEU A 31 53.97 43.42 46.40
N LEU A 32 53.09 43.70 45.44
CA LEU A 32 53.08 44.93 44.64
C LEU A 32 52.84 46.21 45.46
N SER A 33 51.96 46.15 46.46
CA SER A 33 51.69 47.27 47.36
C SER A 33 52.92 47.56 48.25
N PHE A 34 53.54 46.52 48.80
CA PHE A 34 54.75 46.60 49.61
C PHE A 34 55.95 47.19 48.82
N LEU A 35 56.14 46.76 47.57
CA LEU A 35 57.22 47.24 46.70
C LEU A 35 57.03 48.72 46.30
N ARG A 36 55.79 49.14 46.01
CA ARG A 36 55.47 50.54 45.66
C ARG A 36 55.68 51.50 46.84
N GLU A 37 55.47 51.05 48.07
CA GLU A 37 55.65 51.88 49.27
C GLU A 37 57.11 51.93 49.76
N ASN A 38 57.81 50.79 49.76
CA ASN A 38 59.09 50.66 50.48
C ASN A 38 60.36 50.70 49.61
N ASN A 39 60.26 50.50 48.28
CA ASN A 39 61.45 50.46 47.42
C ASN A 39 61.27 51.28 46.14
N LYS A 40 61.69 52.55 46.13
CA LYS A 40 61.52 53.45 44.97
C LYS A 40 62.19 52.98 43.67
N ASN A 41 63.18 52.10 43.74
CA ASN A 41 63.91 51.57 42.58
C ASN A 41 63.46 50.18 42.14
N TRP A 42 62.35 49.66 42.70
CA TRP A 42 61.84 48.33 42.37
C TRP A 42 61.51 48.14 40.88
N THR A 43 61.08 49.21 40.20
CA THR A 43 60.76 49.23 38.76
C THR A 43 61.96 48.98 37.86
N ALA A 44 63.17 49.33 38.30
CA ALA A 44 64.40 49.12 37.54
C ALA A 44 64.96 47.70 37.71
N ASN A 45 64.71 47.06 38.85
CA ASN A 45 65.37 45.82 39.26
C ASN A 45 64.38 44.67 39.45
N ILE A 46 63.59 44.69 40.54
CA ILE A 46 62.71 43.59 40.96
C ILE A 46 61.61 43.33 39.91
N ALA A 47 61.05 44.38 39.31
CA ALA A 47 60.03 44.28 38.26
C ALA A 47 60.50 43.59 36.98
N ARG A 48 61.83 43.45 36.76
CA ARG A 48 62.39 42.76 35.59
C ARG A 48 62.60 41.26 35.81
N VAL A 49 62.60 40.81 37.06
CA VAL A 49 62.98 39.43 37.42
C VAL A 49 61.78 38.63 37.92
N LEU A 50 60.79 39.27 38.55
CA LEU A 50 59.59 38.60 39.03
C LEU A 50 58.44 38.64 38.00
N PRO A 51 57.79 37.50 37.72
CA PRO A 51 56.59 37.46 36.89
C PRO A 51 55.41 38.19 37.56
N GLU A 52 54.54 38.79 36.75
CA GLU A 52 53.42 39.65 37.20
C GLU A 52 52.44 38.93 38.14
N GLU A 53 52.29 37.61 37.98
CA GLU A 53 51.43 36.76 38.80
C GLU A 53 51.87 36.67 40.27
N LEU A 54 53.17 36.77 40.54
CA LEU A 54 53.71 36.72 41.92
C LEU A 54 53.59 38.08 42.64
N LEU A 55 53.42 39.18 41.90
CA LEU A 55 53.27 40.53 42.47
C LEU A 55 51.91 40.72 43.16
N LEU A 56 50.90 39.96 42.74
CA LEU A 56 49.53 40.03 43.27
C LEU A 56 49.28 39.05 44.43
N ARG A 57 50.26 38.24 44.83
CA ARG A 57 50.15 37.29 45.95
C ARG A 57 50.30 37.98 47.31
N THR A 58 49.55 37.49 48.29
CA THR A 58 49.48 38.00 49.68
C THR A 58 50.27 37.16 50.69
N ASP A 59 50.71 35.98 50.30
CA ASP A 59 51.31 34.96 51.17
C ASP A 59 52.84 34.98 51.22
N LEU A 60 53.46 35.94 50.54
CA LEU A 60 54.89 36.03 50.31
C LEU A 60 55.68 36.78 51.41
N SER A 61 54.99 37.31 52.42
CA SER A 61 55.52 37.95 53.65
C SER A 61 56.84 38.73 53.44
N PRO A 62 56.82 39.83 52.65
CA PRO A 62 58.05 40.51 52.25
C PRO A 62 58.67 41.36 53.37
N GLU A 63 59.99 41.24 53.56
CA GLU A 63 60.77 42.01 54.56
C GLU A 63 62.00 42.68 53.93
N ILE A 64 62.41 43.85 54.46
CA ILE A 64 63.64 44.54 54.03
C ILE A 64 64.83 43.93 54.77
N SER A 65 65.80 43.37 54.05
CA SER A 65 66.95 42.67 54.63
C SER A 65 68.27 43.04 53.94
N THR A 66 69.39 42.73 54.59
CA THR A 66 70.75 42.97 54.08
C THR A 66 71.05 42.14 52.81
N PRO A 67 72.02 42.57 51.96
CA PRO A 67 72.15 42.10 50.58
C PRO A 67 72.57 40.63 50.38
N ASN A 68 73.08 39.95 51.41
CA ASN A 68 73.67 38.62 51.25
C ASN A 68 72.65 37.48 51.08
N ASP A 69 71.37 37.70 51.40
CA ASP A 69 70.33 36.66 51.37
C ASP A 69 68.94 37.22 50.99
N SER A 70 68.93 38.23 50.11
CA SER A 70 67.73 38.95 49.67
C SER A 70 67.79 39.31 48.17
N LEU A 71 66.64 39.35 47.50
CA LEU A 71 66.54 39.75 46.10
C LEU A 71 66.45 41.28 46.03
N TYR A 72 67.57 41.93 45.69
CA TYR A 72 67.68 43.40 45.65
C TYR A 72 67.23 44.12 46.95
N GLY A 73 67.55 43.52 48.11
CA GLY A 73 67.24 44.09 49.43
C GLY A 73 65.86 43.72 49.99
N VAL A 74 65.08 42.89 49.28
CA VAL A 74 63.78 42.38 49.74
C VAL A 74 63.88 40.86 49.89
N LYS A 75 63.59 40.35 51.08
CA LYS A 75 63.50 38.93 51.39
C LYS A 75 62.04 38.48 51.23
N ILE A 76 61.83 37.38 50.52
CA ILE A 76 60.53 36.79 50.21
C ILE A 76 60.58 35.31 50.62
N ASP A 77 59.48 34.78 51.15
CA ASP A 77 59.39 33.35 51.45
C ASP A 77 59.31 32.51 50.15
N LEU A 78 60.34 31.70 49.91
CA LEU A 78 60.47 30.86 48.73
C LEU A 78 59.83 29.47 48.92
N SER A 79 59.44 29.09 50.14
CA SER A 79 58.84 27.78 50.42
C SER A 79 57.44 27.61 49.83
N VAL A 80 56.77 28.72 49.56
CA VAL A 80 55.37 28.78 49.06
C VAL A 80 55.30 28.97 47.54
N ILE A 81 56.45 29.08 46.86
CA ILE A 81 56.54 29.27 45.41
C ILE A 81 56.88 27.91 44.77
N GLU A 82 55.99 27.41 43.90
CA GLU A 82 56.25 26.20 43.14
C GLU A 82 57.49 26.36 42.26
N THR A 83 58.35 25.34 42.23
CA THR A 83 59.55 25.33 41.39
C THR A 83 59.17 25.50 39.93
N THR A 84 59.84 26.41 39.22
CA THR A 84 59.54 26.69 37.81
C THR A 84 59.64 25.41 36.97
N ARG A 85 58.76 25.25 35.98
CA ARG A 85 58.72 24.07 35.08
C ARG A 85 60.05 23.80 34.37
N ALA A 86 60.93 24.81 34.28
CA ALA A 86 62.27 24.71 33.71
C ALA A 86 63.32 24.08 34.65
N ALA A 87 63.02 23.92 35.95
CA ALA A 87 63.94 23.35 36.93
C ALA A 87 63.92 21.80 36.97
N ASP A 88 62.86 21.17 36.45
CA ASP A 88 62.72 19.71 36.39
C ASP A 88 62.32 19.25 34.98
N GLU A 89 63.31 18.81 34.20
CA GLU A 89 63.15 18.39 32.81
C GLU A 89 62.26 17.14 32.66
N SER A 90 62.15 16.32 33.72
CA SER A 90 61.38 15.07 33.69
C SER A 90 59.87 15.31 33.76
N LEU A 91 59.42 16.17 34.68
CA LEU A 91 58.04 16.62 34.80
C LEU A 91 57.58 17.42 33.58
N LEU A 92 58.49 18.18 32.96
CA LEU A 92 58.22 18.91 31.73
C LEU A 92 57.90 17.96 30.57
N ARG A 93 58.73 16.92 30.36
CA ARG A 93 58.51 15.91 29.32
C ARG A 93 57.21 15.12 29.53
N GLN A 94 56.88 14.76 30.76
CA GLN A 94 55.63 14.05 31.06
C GLN A 94 54.40 14.92 30.75
N LYS A 95 54.43 16.21 31.09
CA LYS A 95 53.35 17.14 30.74
C LYS A 95 53.26 17.38 29.23
N MET A 96 54.38 17.45 28.51
CA MET A 96 54.37 17.56 27.03
C MET A 96 53.73 16.33 26.38
N LEU A 97 54.00 15.12 26.88
CA LEU A 97 53.37 13.89 26.39
C LEU A 97 51.86 13.88 26.60
N LEU A 98 51.39 14.26 27.79
CA LEU A 98 49.96 14.34 28.09
C LEU A 98 49.25 15.37 27.21
N VAL A 99 49.83 16.56 27.04
CA VAL A 99 49.27 17.61 26.20
C VAL A 99 49.27 17.20 24.72
N ASN A 100 50.31 16.52 24.23
CA ASN A 100 50.33 16.00 22.86
C ASN A 100 49.28 14.91 22.63
N ASP A 101 49.04 14.04 23.61
CA ASP A 101 47.99 13.01 23.51
C ASP A 101 46.59 13.65 23.50
N GLU A 102 46.37 14.68 24.31
CA GLU A 102 45.13 15.46 24.27
C GLU A 102 44.97 16.24 22.95
N LEU A 103 46.05 16.80 22.40
CA LEU A 103 46.05 17.46 21.10
C LEU A 103 45.68 16.49 19.98
N ALA A 104 46.29 15.31 19.93
CA ALA A 104 46.00 14.28 18.93
C ALA A 104 44.54 13.84 19.01
N LYS A 105 44.00 13.64 20.22
CA LYS A 105 42.57 13.33 20.41
C LYS A 105 41.66 14.45 19.91
N LYS A 106 42.04 15.71 20.13
CA LYS A 106 41.25 16.86 19.64
C LYS A 106 41.35 17.05 18.13
N GLU A 107 42.50 16.77 17.51
CA GLU A 107 42.66 16.78 16.05
C GLU A 107 41.79 15.72 15.37
N VAL A 108 41.74 14.50 15.91
CA VAL A 108 40.84 13.45 15.41
C VAL A 108 39.38 13.90 15.49
N GLN A 109 38.97 14.46 16.63
CA GLN A 109 37.60 14.94 16.83
C GLN A 109 37.24 16.11 15.88
N ILE A 110 38.19 16.98 15.55
CA ILE A 110 38.01 18.07 14.57
C ILE A 110 37.85 17.50 13.15
N ASN A 111 38.63 16.48 12.78
CA ASN A 111 38.52 15.86 11.46
C ASN A 111 37.19 15.12 11.29
N GLU A 112 36.76 14.34 12.29
CA GLU A 112 35.46 13.66 12.29
C GLU A 112 34.30 14.65 12.12
N THR A 113 34.27 15.72 12.92
CA THR A 113 33.24 16.76 12.81
C THR A 113 33.32 17.54 11.49
N SER A 114 34.53 17.73 10.94
CA SER A 114 34.69 18.37 9.62
C SER A 114 34.12 17.50 8.49
N ASP A 115 34.31 16.19 8.55
CA ASP A 115 33.80 15.27 7.53
C ASP A 115 32.28 15.09 7.63
N GLU A 116 31.72 15.04 8.85
CA GLU A 116 30.26 15.12 9.06
C GLU A 116 29.67 16.40 8.48
N ALA A 117 30.32 17.55 8.69
CA ALA A 117 29.87 18.83 8.14
C ALA A 117 29.90 18.85 6.59
N LYS A 118 30.92 18.24 5.96
CA LYS A 118 30.97 18.09 4.49
C LYS A 118 29.85 17.20 3.96
N GLN A 119 29.55 16.09 4.65
CA GLN A 119 28.45 15.20 4.27
C GLN A 119 27.09 15.91 4.37
N LEU A 120 26.84 16.62 5.46
CA LEU A 120 25.62 17.42 5.64
C LEU A 120 25.49 18.52 4.58
N GLN A 121 26.60 19.18 4.21
CA GLN A 121 26.60 20.15 3.11
C GLN A 121 26.30 19.50 1.75
N GLY A 122 26.79 18.29 1.51
CA GLY A 122 26.45 17.49 0.34
C GLY A 122 24.95 17.18 0.26
N HIS A 123 24.37 16.69 1.35
CA HIS A 123 22.93 16.43 1.43
C HIS A 123 22.10 17.71 1.26
N SER A 124 22.52 18.83 1.86
CA SER A 124 21.82 20.11 1.70
C SER A 124 21.72 20.55 0.24
N LYS A 125 22.80 20.39 -0.55
CA LYS A 125 22.78 20.72 -1.98
C LYS A 125 21.85 19.80 -2.77
N ILE A 126 21.83 18.51 -2.44
CA ILE A 126 20.91 17.55 -3.09
C ILE A 126 19.46 17.92 -2.80
N PHE A 127 19.14 18.26 -1.56
CA PHE A 127 17.78 18.71 -1.19
C PHE A 127 17.40 20.03 -1.87
N GLU A 128 18.34 20.97 -2.00
CA GLU A 128 18.09 22.24 -2.68
C GLU A 128 17.78 22.06 -4.18
N VAL A 129 18.50 21.15 -4.85
CA VAL A 129 18.19 20.76 -6.25
C VAL A 129 16.82 20.09 -6.34
N ALA A 130 16.50 19.17 -5.43
CA ALA A 130 15.20 18.49 -5.41
C ALA A 130 14.02 19.45 -5.16
N ILE A 131 14.21 20.47 -4.31
CA ILE A 131 13.21 21.52 -4.08
C ILE A 131 13.00 22.35 -5.35
N LEU A 132 14.08 22.78 -6.02
CA LEU A 132 14.01 23.52 -7.29
C LEU A 132 13.31 22.72 -8.40
N GLU A 133 13.57 21.41 -8.49
CA GLU A 133 12.90 20.53 -9.44
C GLU A 133 11.40 20.40 -9.13
N ALA A 134 11.04 20.25 -7.85
CA ALA A 134 9.64 20.20 -7.42
C ALA A 134 8.90 21.53 -7.67
N GLU A 135 9.54 22.67 -7.42
CA GLU A 135 8.98 23.99 -7.70
C GLU A 135 8.77 24.21 -9.20
N ASN A 136 9.75 23.86 -10.03
CA ASN A 136 9.61 23.91 -11.49
C ASN A 136 8.49 22.99 -11.99
N SER A 137 8.38 21.78 -11.43
CA SER A 137 7.28 20.88 -11.76
C SER A 137 5.93 21.48 -11.40
N LYS A 138 5.79 22.02 -10.17
CA LYS A 138 4.58 22.71 -9.72
C LYS A 138 4.21 23.88 -10.64
N GLN A 139 5.20 24.69 -11.05
CA GLN A 139 4.96 25.82 -11.95
C GLN A 139 4.47 25.38 -13.33
N LYS A 140 5.03 24.29 -13.89
CA LYS A 140 4.55 23.70 -15.16
C LYS A 140 3.11 23.23 -15.05
N HIS A 141 2.76 22.53 -13.96
CA HIS A 141 1.38 22.07 -13.75
C HIS A 141 0.42 23.25 -13.58
N ASN A 142 0.80 24.30 -12.84
CA ASN A 142 -0.02 25.51 -12.72
C ASN A 142 -0.25 26.22 -14.06
N ASN A 143 0.78 26.33 -14.90
CA ASN A 143 0.61 26.91 -16.23
C ASN A 143 -0.32 26.06 -17.10
N SER A 144 -0.18 24.73 -17.06
CA SER A 144 -1.08 23.82 -17.75
C SER A 144 -2.53 23.96 -17.27
N ILE A 145 -2.76 24.12 -15.96
CA ILE A 145 -4.11 24.34 -15.41
C ILE A 145 -4.70 25.66 -15.95
N LEU A 146 -3.91 26.74 -16.00
CA LEU A 146 -4.36 28.03 -16.54
C LEU A 146 -4.71 27.91 -18.03
N GLU A 147 -3.87 27.25 -18.83
CA GLU A 147 -4.12 27.01 -20.26
C GLU A 147 -5.41 26.20 -20.47
N THR A 148 -5.62 25.13 -19.69
CA THR A 148 -6.85 24.33 -19.76
C THR A 148 -8.07 25.14 -19.35
N GLN A 149 -7.97 26.00 -18.33
CA GLN A 149 -9.07 26.88 -17.91
C GLN A 149 -9.44 27.90 -18.99
N GLU A 150 -8.46 28.50 -19.67
CA GLU A 150 -8.68 29.41 -20.80
C GLU A 150 -9.37 28.67 -21.96
N GLN A 151 -8.91 27.47 -22.31
CA GLN A 151 -9.55 26.64 -23.33
C GLN A 151 -11.01 26.29 -22.98
N LEU A 152 -11.27 25.95 -21.72
CA LEU A 152 -12.61 25.63 -21.24
C LEU A 152 -13.55 26.84 -21.37
N GLN A 153 -13.10 28.05 -21.04
CA GLN A 153 -13.85 29.28 -21.28
C GLN A 153 -14.14 29.53 -22.77
N ILE A 154 -13.14 29.29 -23.64
CA ILE A 154 -13.33 29.42 -25.08
C ILE A 154 -14.41 28.45 -25.57
N TYR A 155 -14.34 27.17 -25.18
CA TYR A 155 -15.34 26.17 -25.56
C TYR A 155 -16.73 26.50 -25.02
N GLN A 156 -16.84 26.98 -23.77
CA GLN A 156 -18.11 27.44 -23.22
C GLN A 156 -18.71 28.58 -24.06
N SER A 157 -17.90 29.57 -24.45
CA SER A 157 -18.36 30.67 -25.29
C SER A 157 -18.79 30.21 -26.69
N GLN A 158 -18.09 29.24 -27.28
CA GLN A 158 -18.44 28.66 -28.58
C GLN A 158 -19.74 27.86 -28.52
N ILE A 159 -19.96 27.10 -27.44
CA ILE A 159 -21.22 26.39 -27.21
C ILE A 159 -22.38 27.37 -27.06
N GLU A 160 -22.22 28.44 -26.28
CA GLU A 160 -23.26 29.47 -26.13
C GLU A 160 -23.63 30.12 -27.47
N VAL A 161 -22.62 30.49 -28.27
CA VAL A 161 -22.83 31.06 -29.61
C VAL A 161 -23.50 30.07 -30.54
N ALA A 162 -23.09 28.80 -30.53
CA ALA A 162 -23.68 27.75 -31.35
C ALA A 162 -25.14 27.48 -30.96
N VAL A 163 -25.45 27.40 -29.67
CA VAL A 163 -26.82 27.22 -29.16
C VAL A 163 -27.69 28.41 -29.53
N ALA A 164 -27.21 29.64 -29.37
CA ALA A 164 -27.94 30.85 -29.78
C ALA A 164 -28.22 30.87 -31.29
N ARG A 165 -27.24 30.48 -32.11
CA ARG A 165 -27.40 30.37 -33.56
C ARG A 165 -28.41 29.30 -33.97
N ILE A 166 -28.37 28.12 -33.35
CA ILE A 166 -29.34 27.05 -33.62
C ILE A 166 -30.74 27.53 -33.25
N LYS A 167 -30.90 28.12 -32.06
CA LYS A 167 -32.17 28.64 -31.58
C LYS A 167 -32.78 29.66 -32.55
N THR A 168 -32.01 30.67 -32.93
CA THR A 168 -32.46 31.69 -33.89
C THR A 168 -32.78 31.13 -35.27
N ASP A 169 -31.98 30.19 -35.78
CA ASP A 169 -32.25 29.52 -37.06
C ASP A 169 -33.55 28.70 -37.01
N THR A 170 -33.75 27.92 -35.94
CA THR A 170 -34.99 27.17 -35.73
C THR A 170 -36.21 28.07 -35.56
N GLU A 171 -36.10 29.17 -34.82
CA GLU A 171 -37.18 30.15 -34.68
C GLU A 171 -37.54 30.77 -36.04
N SER A 172 -36.54 31.09 -36.88
CA SER A 172 -36.80 31.61 -38.23
C SER A 172 -37.48 30.59 -39.13
N LYS A 173 -37.11 29.30 -39.03
CA LYS A 173 -37.73 28.21 -39.80
C LYS A 173 -39.17 27.98 -39.36
N ILE A 174 -39.43 27.97 -38.05
CA ILE A 174 -40.80 27.87 -37.50
C ILE A 174 -41.65 29.03 -38.03
N LEU A 175 -41.17 30.27 -37.95
CA LEU A 175 -41.88 31.43 -38.47
C LEU A 175 -42.13 31.33 -40.00
N GLY A 176 -41.17 30.77 -40.74
CA GLY A 176 -41.31 30.50 -42.17
C GLY A 176 -42.39 29.46 -42.48
N TYR A 177 -42.47 28.40 -41.68
CA TYR A 177 -43.51 27.38 -41.81
C TYR A 177 -44.89 27.92 -41.40
N GLU A 178 -44.99 28.70 -40.33
CA GLU A 178 -46.24 29.36 -39.91
C GLU A 178 -46.78 30.29 -41.01
N LYS A 179 -45.90 31.08 -41.64
CA LYS A 179 -46.30 31.92 -42.79
C LYS A 179 -46.80 31.10 -43.98
N ARG A 180 -46.14 29.98 -44.30
CA ARG A 180 -46.59 29.09 -45.38
C ARG A 180 -47.93 28.44 -45.07
N LEU A 181 -48.12 27.99 -43.84
CA LEU A 181 -49.39 27.42 -43.38
C LEU A 181 -50.53 28.43 -43.55
N ALA A 182 -50.33 29.67 -43.09
CA ALA A 182 -51.33 30.74 -43.22
C ALA A 182 -51.69 31.05 -44.70
N ILE A 183 -50.71 31.01 -45.61
CA ILE A 183 -50.95 31.20 -47.05
C ILE A 183 -51.80 30.06 -47.62
N GLU A 184 -51.49 28.81 -47.27
CA GLU A 184 -52.25 27.65 -47.75
C GLU A 184 -53.66 27.59 -47.13
N GLU A 185 -53.82 27.96 -45.85
CA GLU A 185 -55.14 28.12 -45.23
C GLU A 185 -55.98 29.18 -45.94
N SER A 186 -55.38 30.33 -46.30
CA SER A 186 -56.05 31.36 -47.10
C SER A 186 -56.47 30.85 -48.48
N ARG A 187 -55.60 30.08 -49.15
CA ARG A 187 -55.92 29.47 -50.46
C ARG A 187 -57.07 28.48 -50.37
N ILE A 188 -57.09 27.65 -49.33
CA ILE A 188 -58.20 26.71 -49.09
C ILE A 188 -59.51 27.47 -48.90
N GLU A 189 -59.49 28.58 -48.15
CA GLU A 189 -60.68 29.40 -47.94
C GLU A 189 -61.13 30.12 -49.22
N GLU A 190 -60.21 30.66 -50.02
CA GLU A 190 -60.51 31.22 -51.35
C GLU A 190 -61.14 30.17 -52.29
N LEU A 191 -60.59 28.96 -52.32
CA LEU A 191 -61.13 27.85 -53.10
C LEU A 191 -62.54 27.46 -52.65
N ARG A 192 -62.79 27.42 -51.33
CA ARG A 192 -64.12 27.16 -50.76
C ARG A 192 -65.13 28.23 -51.17
N GLN A 193 -64.74 29.50 -51.09
CA GLN A 193 -65.60 30.61 -51.51
C GLN A 193 -65.89 30.56 -53.01
N CYS A 194 -64.88 30.26 -53.84
CA CYS A 194 -65.04 30.11 -55.28
C CYS A 194 -65.97 28.94 -55.63
N TYR A 195 -65.83 27.80 -54.95
CA TYR A 195 -66.73 26.66 -55.07
C TYR A 195 -68.18 27.03 -54.72
N ASP A 196 -68.41 27.70 -53.59
CA ASP A 196 -69.74 28.12 -53.16
C ASP A 196 -70.38 29.15 -54.11
N MET A 197 -69.59 30.10 -54.63
CA MET A 197 -70.06 31.05 -55.65
C MET A 197 -70.45 30.34 -56.94
N THR A 198 -69.62 29.40 -57.41
CA THR A 198 -69.89 28.64 -58.62
C THR A 198 -71.15 27.79 -58.47
N LYS A 199 -71.32 27.13 -57.32
CA LYS A 199 -72.52 26.37 -56.97
C LYS A 199 -73.78 27.25 -56.96
N LYS A 200 -73.71 28.45 -56.37
CA LYS A 200 -74.83 29.41 -56.36
C LYS A 200 -75.15 29.91 -57.77
N SER A 201 -74.14 30.22 -58.57
CA SER A 201 -74.27 30.63 -59.98
C SER A 201 -74.99 29.57 -60.80
N ILE A 202 -74.55 28.31 -60.74
CA ILE A 202 -75.18 27.19 -61.45
C ILE A 202 -76.63 26.99 -60.99
N HIS A 203 -76.90 27.08 -59.68
CA HIS A 203 -78.27 27.00 -59.18
C HIS A 203 -79.16 28.16 -59.64
N HIS A 204 -78.60 29.36 -59.75
CA HIS A 204 -79.33 30.53 -60.22
C HIS A 204 -79.66 30.42 -61.71
N THR A 205 -78.67 30.10 -62.56
CA THR A 205 -78.88 29.92 -64.01
C THR A 205 -79.83 28.78 -64.31
N PHE A 206 -79.79 27.69 -63.53
CA PHE A 206 -80.76 26.60 -63.63
C PHE A 206 -82.19 27.03 -63.24
N ARG A 207 -82.35 27.84 -62.19
CA ARG A 207 -83.68 28.37 -61.81
C ARG A 207 -84.23 29.33 -62.85
N GLU A 208 -83.39 30.20 -63.40
CA GLU A 208 -83.79 31.15 -64.44
C GLU A 208 -84.20 30.45 -65.74
N SER A 209 -83.40 29.46 -66.19
CA SER A 209 -83.74 28.67 -67.38
C SER A 209 -85.04 27.90 -67.18
N LYS A 210 -85.23 27.29 -66.00
CA LYS A 210 -86.49 26.61 -65.65
C LYS A 210 -87.67 27.58 -65.66
N ALA A 211 -87.56 28.74 -65.01
CA ALA A 211 -88.65 29.73 -64.97
C ALA A 211 -88.99 30.28 -66.35
N ARG A 212 -87.98 30.51 -67.20
CA ARG A 212 -88.17 30.94 -68.58
C ARG A 212 -88.92 29.88 -69.40
N LEU A 213 -88.51 28.62 -69.31
CA LEU A 213 -89.18 27.52 -70.00
C LEU A 213 -90.62 27.33 -69.51
N GLU A 214 -90.88 27.47 -68.20
CA GLU A 214 -92.24 27.42 -67.64
C GLU A 214 -93.10 28.59 -68.16
N GLN A 215 -92.54 29.78 -68.32
CA GLN A 215 -93.25 30.94 -68.86
C GLN A 215 -93.52 30.82 -70.36
N GLU A 216 -92.57 30.30 -71.15
CA GLU A 216 -92.75 30.02 -72.58
C GLU A 216 -93.84 28.96 -72.78
N LEU A 217 -93.80 27.87 -72.00
CA LEU A 217 -94.84 26.83 -72.02
C LEU A 217 -96.22 27.39 -71.64
N GLN A 218 -96.30 28.29 -70.67
CA GLN A 218 -97.57 28.89 -70.28
C GLN A 218 -98.11 29.83 -71.37
N LYS A 219 -97.26 30.65 -71.98
CA LYS A 219 -97.66 31.50 -73.11
C LYS A 219 -98.17 30.69 -74.29
N GLU A 220 -97.52 29.57 -74.59
CA GLU A 220 -97.93 28.69 -75.68
C GLU A 220 -99.26 28.00 -75.38
N LYS A 221 -99.46 27.54 -74.13
CA LYS A 221 -100.77 27.04 -73.67
C LYS A 221 -101.86 28.10 -73.77
N ASP A 222 -101.58 29.33 -73.34
CA ASP A 222 -102.54 30.42 -73.40
C ASP A 222 -102.88 30.77 -74.86
N SER A 223 -101.88 30.82 -75.75
CA SER A 223 -102.05 31.03 -77.19
C SER A 223 -102.91 29.95 -77.85
N VAL A 224 -102.62 28.67 -77.59
CA VAL A 224 -103.40 27.54 -78.10
C VAL A 224 -104.83 27.59 -77.54
N SER A 225 -105.01 27.97 -76.29
CA SER A 225 -106.34 28.13 -75.69
C SER A 225 -107.13 29.26 -76.34
N GLN A 226 -106.49 30.39 -76.65
CA GLN A 226 -107.10 31.53 -77.33
C GLN A 226 -107.47 31.16 -78.77
N GLN A 227 -106.57 30.53 -79.53
CA GLN A 227 -106.85 30.03 -80.88
C GLN A 227 -108.04 29.06 -80.89
N LYS A 228 -108.17 28.23 -79.86
CA LYS A 228 -109.32 27.33 -79.71
C LYS A 228 -110.63 28.09 -79.43
N VAL A 229 -110.59 29.17 -78.65
CA VAL A 229 -111.76 30.04 -78.44
C VAL A 229 -112.13 30.77 -79.72
N ASP A 230 -111.14 31.36 -80.41
CA ASP A 230 -111.35 32.14 -81.65
C ASP A 230 -111.89 31.24 -82.79
N ALA A 231 -111.33 30.03 -82.94
CA ALA A 231 -111.83 29.05 -83.89
C ALA A 231 -113.27 28.61 -83.56
N LYS A 232 -113.62 28.52 -82.27
CA LYS A 232 -114.98 28.17 -81.85
C LYS A 232 -115.95 29.32 -82.12
N THR A 233 -115.57 30.58 -81.88
CA THR A 233 -116.42 31.73 -82.19
C THR A 233 -116.62 31.91 -83.70
N ASN A 234 -115.60 31.66 -84.52
CA ASN A 234 -115.74 31.69 -85.98
C ASN A 234 -116.65 30.55 -86.47
N TYR A 235 -116.51 29.35 -85.91
CA TYR A 235 -117.37 28.22 -86.22
C TYR A 235 -118.84 28.47 -85.85
N ASP A 236 -119.09 29.08 -84.68
CA ASP A 236 -120.44 29.45 -84.25
C ASP A 236 -121.04 30.55 -85.15
N GLN A 237 -120.22 31.49 -85.65
CA GLN A 237 -120.63 32.53 -86.61
C GLN A 237 -120.96 31.97 -88.00
N GLU A 238 -120.11 31.08 -88.54
CA GLU A 238 -120.35 30.42 -89.83
C GLU A 238 -121.60 29.53 -89.78
N ILE A 239 -121.87 28.86 -88.65
CA ILE A 239 -123.12 28.10 -88.46
C ILE A 239 -124.34 29.02 -88.48
N THR A 240 -124.28 30.19 -87.85
CA THR A 240 -125.40 31.15 -87.92
C THR A 240 -125.63 31.66 -89.34
N GLU A 241 -124.57 32.04 -90.07
CA GLU A 241 -124.68 32.51 -91.46
C GLU A 241 -125.19 31.41 -92.42
N LEU A 242 -124.68 30.18 -92.30
CA LEU A 242 -125.13 29.05 -93.10
C LEU A 242 -126.57 28.62 -92.76
N SER A 243 -126.99 28.78 -91.50
CA SER A 243 -128.37 28.51 -91.09
C SER A 243 -129.37 29.55 -91.64
N GLU A 244 -128.97 30.82 -91.72
CA GLU A 244 -129.76 31.91 -92.33
C GLU A 244 -129.86 31.75 -93.85
N GLN A 245 -128.76 31.37 -94.53
CA GLN A 245 -128.75 31.08 -95.97
C GLN A 245 -129.56 29.82 -96.32
N LYS A 246 -129.55 28.81 -95.45
CA LYS A 246 -130.31 27.56 -95.62
C LYS A 246 -131.83 27.76 -95.47
N VAL A 247 -132.29 28.67 -94.61
CA VAL A 247 -133.73 28.98 -94.49
C VAL A 247 -134.24 29.78 -95.69
N LEU A 248 -133.42 30.67 -96.26
CA LEU A 248 -133.78 31.43 -97.47
C LEU A 248 -133.84 30.54 -98.73
N ALA A 249 -132.91 29.59 -98.88
CA ALA A 249 -132.87 28.70 -100.05
C ALA A 249 -133.91 27.56 -100.01
N LEU A 250 -134.35 27.12 -98.82
CA LEU A 250 -135.30 26.00 -98.67
C LEU A 250 -136.78 26.40 -98.78
N VAL A 251 -137.11 27.70 -98.88
CA VAL A 251 -138.47 28.17 -99.16
C VAL A 251 -138.74 28.29 -100.67
N GLU A 252 -137.72 28.56 -101.50
CA GLU A 252 -137.90 28.81 -102.93
C GLU A 252 -137.98 27.56 -103.82
N GLN A 253 -137.44 26.42 -103.39
CA GLN A 253 -137.39 25.23 -104.24
C GLN A 253 -137.90 24.00 -103.51
N GLY A 254 -139.21 23.97 -103.27
CA GLY A 254 -139.91 22.78 -102.80
C GLY A 254 -139.82 21.64 -103.81
N VAL A 255 -138.97 20.64 -103.54
CA VAL A 255 -138.97 19.37 -104.28
C VAL A 255 -138.62 18.17 -103.37
N ASP A 256 -139.40 17.12 -103.62
CA ASP A 256 -139.68 15.87 -102.90
C ASP A 256 -138.50 14.84 -102.94
N PRO A 257 -138.22 14.11 -101.83
CA PRO A 257 -136.97 13.40 -101.57
C PRO A 257 -137.09 11.89 -101.89
N LYS A 258 -137.07 11.52 -103.18
CA LYS A 258 -136.92 10.10 -103.62
C LYS A 258 -135.92 9.85 -104.74
N HIS A 259 -135.37 10.90 -105.36
CA HIS A 259 -134.20 10.79 -106.26
C HIS A 259 -132.86 11.00 -105.54
N LEU A 260 -132.91 11.38 -104.25
CA LEU A 260 -131.74 11.58 -103.38
C LEU A 260 -131.05 10.26 -102.97
N GLU A 261 -131.72 9.11 -103.06
CA GLU A 261 -131.14 7.83 -102.59
C GLU A 261 -130.26 7.15 -103.64
N SER A 262 -130.54 7.32 -104.94
CA SER A 262 -129.67 6.78 -106.01
C SER A 262 -128.42 7.62 -106.21
N LEU A 263 -128.53 8.96 -106.10
CA LEU A 263 -127.37 9.85 -106.12
C LEU A 263 -126.47 9.64 -104.89
N ASN A 264 -127.04 9.36 -103.72
CA ASN A 264 -126.27 9.08 -102.49
C ASN A 264 -125.45 7.79 -102.53
N THR A 265 -125.81 6.82 -103.38
CA THR A 265 -125.05 5.57 -103.49
C THR A 265 -123.80 5.76 -104.34
N GLN A 266 -123.89 6.52 -105.44
CA GLN A 266 -122.71 6.92 -106.23
C GLN A 266 -121.82 7.94 -105.49
N LEU A 267 -122.44 8.82 -104.70
CA LEU A 267 -121.71 9.80 -103.88
C LEU A 267 -120.96 9.14 -102.72
N LYS A 268 -121.38 7.96 -102.22
CA LYS A 268 -120.67 7.22 -101.18
C LYS A 268 -119.38 6.54 -101.65
N GLU A 269 -119.32 6.06 -102.89
CA GLU A 269 -118.10 5.44 -103.43
C GLU A 269 -117.04 6.48 -103.84
N GLU A 270 -117.46 7.61 -104.41
CA GLU A 270 -116.55 8.72 -104.69
C GLU A 270 -116.13 9.47 -103.41
N SER A 271 -117.04 9.70 -102.44
CA SER A 271 -116.67 10.32 -101.17
C SER A 271 -115.74 9.45 -100.32
N GLN A 272 -115.76 8.12 -100.41
CA GLN A 272 -114.77 7.29 -99.70
C GLN A 272 -113.35 7.44 -100.28
N LYS A 273 -113.19 7.62 -101.60
CA LYS A 273 -111.88 7.91 -102.21
C LYS A 273 -111.42 9.33 -101.91
N LEU A 274 -112.35 10.29 -101.89
CA LEU A 274 -112.09 11.69 -101.56
C LEU A 274 -111.75 11.87 -100.07
N LYS A 275 -112.40 11.14 -99.17
CA LYS A 275 -112.12 11.17 -97.72
C LYS A 275 -110.75 10.59 -97.38
N ILE A 276 -110.32 9.53 -98.06
CA ILE A 276 -108.96 8.99 -97.88
C ILE A 276 -107.91 9.99 -98.41
N ALA A 277 -108.20 10.73 -99.49
CA ALA A 277 -107.31 11.78 -99.99
C ALA A 277 -107.30 13.03 -99.07
N GLU A 278 -108.44 13.48 -98.58
CA GLU A 278 -108.61 14.63 -97.67
C GLU A 278 -108.08 14.36 -96.26
N GLU A 279 -108.21 13.14 -95.73
CA GLU A 279 -107.61 12.76 -94.43
C GLU A 279 -106.08 12.59 -94.55
N SER A 280 -105.58 12.23 -95.73
CA SER A 280 -104.14 12.13 -96.01
C SER A 280 -103.50 13.49 -96.31
N GLN A 281 -104.25 14.47 -96.80
CA GLN A 281 -103.74 15.80 -97.16
C GLN A 281 -103.12 16.59 -95.99
N PRO A 282 -103.76 16.75 -94.82
CA PRO A 282 -103.15 17.43 -93.68
C PRO A 282 -102.02 16.62 -93.05
N LEU A 283 -101.98 15.29 -93.26
CA LEU A 283 -100.88 14.42 -92.85
C LEU A 283 -99.66 14.58 -93.76
N VAL A 284 -99.88 14.71 -95.07
CA VAL A 284 -98.82 15.01 -96.06
C VAL A 284 -98.36 16.46 -95.92
N GLU A 285 -99.25 17.43 -95.70
CA GLU A 285 -98.88 18.82 -95.44
C GLU A 285 -98.15 18.98 -94.11
N LYS A 286 -98.52 18.24 -93.06
CA LYS A 286 -97.72 18.19 -91.81
C LYS A 286 -96.39 17.48 -91.99
N TYR A 287 -96.34 16.41 -92.77
CA TYR A 287 -95.09 15.71 -93.07
C TYR A 287 -94.16 16.57 -93.95
N GLU A 288 -94.69 17.30 -94.93
CA GLU A 288 -93.95 18.25 -95.76
C GLU A 288 -93.54 19.50 -94.99
N ALA A 289 -94.39 20.03 -94.11
CA ALA A 289 -94.04 21.11 -93.21
C ALA A 289 -92.92 20.66 -92.27
N TRP A 290 -93.06 19.52 -91.61
CA TRP A 290 -92.02 18.93 -90.77
C TRP A 290 -90.71 18.69 -91.57
N LEU A 291 -90.78 18.22 -92.81
CA LEU A 291 -89.62 18.06 -93.69
C LEU A 291 -88.94 19.39 -94.04
N ARG A 292 -89.71 20.48 -94.14
CA ARG A 292 -89.22 21.83 -94.52
C ARG A 292 -88.85 22.72 -93.33
N THR A 293 -89.38 22.49 -92.14
CA THR A 293 -89.15 23.38 -90.98
C THR A 293 -88.39 22.73 -89.83
N GLU A 294 -88.58 21.43 -89.56
CA GLU A 294 -87.96 20.77 -88.40
C GLU A 294 -86.89 19.74 -88.80
N TRP A 295 -87.06 19.04 -89.93
CA TRP A 295 -86.12 18.03 -90.41
C TRP A 295 -84.85 18.63 -91.01
N ILE A 296 -84.89 19.87 -91.53
CA ILE A 296 -83.69 20.59 -91.99
C ILE A 296 -82.68 20.71 -90.84
N ASP A 297 -83.19 21.01 -89.64
CA ASP A 297 -82.36 21.17 -88.45
C ASP A 297 -81.99 19.81 -87.81
N TYR A 298 -82.58 18.69 -88.23
CA TYR A 298 -82.32 17.37 -87.64
C TYR A 298 -80.85 16.94 -87.83
N GLN A 299 -80.26 17.16 -89.01
CA GLN A 299 -78.83 16.86 -89.21
C GLN A 299 -77.93 17.74 -88.34
N ASP A 300 -78.28 19.01 -88.16
CA ASP A 300 -77.53 19.96 -87.34
C ASP A 300 -77.70 19.71 -85.84
N LEU A 301 -78.89 19.33 -85.38
CA LEU A 301 -79.12 18.90 -84.00
C LEU A 301 -78.48 17.54 -83.73
N GLN A 302 -78.49 16.61 -84.68
CA GLN A 302 -77.86 15.30 -84.52
C GLN A 302 -76.33 15.43 -84.49
N THR A 303 -75.74 16.32 -85.29
CA THR A 303 -74.31 16.66 -85.20
C THR A 303 -73.98 17.41 -83.92
N LYS A 304 -74.79 18.39 -83.49
CA LYS A 304 -74.60 19.05 -82.18
C LYS A 304 -74.72 18.08 -81.01
N PHE A 305 -75.68 17.16 -81.03
CA PHE A 305 -75.85 16.14 -80.02
C PHE A 305 -74.66 15.18 -80.01
N ARG A 306 -74.21 14.69 -81.18
CA ARG A 306 -72.99 13.86 -81.26
C ARG A 306 -71.77 14.60 -80.73
N ARG A 307 -71.59 15.87 -81.11
CA ARG A 307 -70.46 16.69 -80.64
C ARG A 307 -70.51 16.90 -79.12
N LEU A 308 -71.65 17.30 -78.57
CA LEU A 308 -71.83 17.49 -77.13
C LEU A 308 -71.68 16.17 -76.36
N ASN A 309 -72.11 15.05 -76.94
CA ASN A 309 -71.98 13.73 -76.32
C ASN A 309 -70.53 13.21 -76.40
N GLU A 310 -69.79 13.53 -77.47
CA GLU A 310 -68.34 13.30 -77.58
C GLU A 310 -67.59 14.19 -76.58
N GLU A 311 -67.90 15.48 -76.50
CA GLU A 311 -67.33 16.41 -75.51
C GLU A 311 -67.60 15.95 -74.06
N LEU A 312 -68.81 15.47 -73.77
CA LEU A 312 -69.17 14.92 -72.47
C LEU A 312 -68.39 13.63 -72.17
N ASN A 313 -68.30 12.72 -73.13
CA ASN A 313 -67.53 11.47 -72.97
C ASN A 313 -66.04 11.76 -72.78
N GLN A 314 -65.49 12.74 -73.50
CA GLN A 314 -64.12 13.20 -73.34
C GLN A 314 -63.89 13.74 -71.92
N CYS A 315 -64.76 14.64 -71.44
CA CYS A 315 -64.68 15.14 -70.06
C CYS A 315 -64.81 14.03 -69.00
N VAL A 316 -65.62 13.00 -69.26
CA VAL A 316 -65.77 11.86 -68.35
C VAL A 316 -64.54 10.96 -68.36
N GLU A 317 -63.90 10.75 -69.51
CA GLU A 317 -62.61 10.03 -69.58
C GLU A 317 -61.48 10.83 -68.93
N ASP A 318 -61.38 12.13 -69.21
CA ASP A 318 -60.39 13.02 -68.60
C ASP A 318 -60.55 13.03 -67.07
N TRP A 319 -61.80 13.13 -66.57
CA TRP A 319 -62.08 13.03 -65.13
C TRP A 319 -61.66 11.69 -64.53
N LYS A 320 -61.91 10.57 -65.23
CA LYS A 320 -61.48 9.24 -64.74
C LYS A 320 -59.97 9.10 -64.71
N LEU A 321 -59.27 9.59 -65.73
CA LEU A 321 -57.81 9.58 -65.77
C LEU A 321 -57.24 10.41 -64.62
N GLU A 322 -57.82 11.58 -64.35
CA GLU A 322 -57.37 12.46 -63.27
C GLU A 322 -57.73 11.89 -61.87
N GLU A 323 -58.85 11.17 -61.74
CA GLU A 323 -59.20 10.42 -60.53
C GLU A 323 -58.23 9.25 -60.27
N GLU A 324 -57.82 8.54 -61.32
CA GLU A 324 -56.80 7.48 -61.24
C GLU A 324 -55.42 8.05 -60.88
N ASP A 325 -55.00 9.16 -61.50
CA ASP A 325 -53.75 9.85 -61.18
C ASP A 325 -53.75 10.36 -59.72
N LEU A 326 -54.87 10.92 -59.24
CA LEU A 326 -55.00 11.33 -57.84
C LEU A 326 -54.89 10.14 -56.89
N LYS A 327 -55.50 8.98 -57.20
CA LYS A 327 -55.37 7.76 -56.39
C LYS A 327 -53.95 7.21 -56.38
N VAL A 328 -53.24 7.27 -57.51
CA VAL A 328 -51.83 6.89 -57.58
C VAL A 328 -51.00 7.84 -56.71
N ARG A 329 -51.25 9.15 -56.81
CA ARG A 329 -50.53 10.17 -56.05
C ARG A 329 -50.79 10.05 -54.55
N GLU A 330 -52.01 9.74 -54.15
CA GLU A 330 -52.38 9.48 -52.75
C GLU A 330 -51.60 8.28 -52.20
N LYS A 331 -51.55 7.16 -52.94
CA LYS A 331 -50.75 5.99 -52.55
C LYS A 331 -49.24 6.28 -52.47
N GLU A 332 -48.71 7.07 -53.40
CA GLU A 332 -47.31 7.49 -53.37
C GLU A 332 -47.01 8.35 -52.13
N LEU A 333 -47.88 9.31 -51.81
CA LEU A 333 -47.74 10.16 -50.63
C LEU A 333 -47.87 9.35 -49.34
N GLU A 334 -48.77 8.36 -49.29
CA GLU A 334 -48.96 7.48 -48.15
C GLU A 334 -47.73 6.56 -47.94
N ALA A 335 -47.13 6.06 -49.03
CA ALA A 335 -45.88 5.31 -48.97
C ALA A 335 -44.69 6.15 -48.49
N ILE A 336 -44.59 7.40 -48.95
CA ILE A 336 -43.56 8.36 -48.50
C ILE A 336 -43.77 8.69 -47.02
N TRP A 337 -45.02 8.93 -46.60
CA TRP A 337 -45.36 9.20 -45.20
C TRP A 337 -44.98 8.03 -44.29
N GLU A 338 -45.30 6.79 -44.67
CA GLU A 338 -44.96 5.60 -43.89
C GLU A 338 -43.43 5.39 -43.81
N GLN A 339 -42.69 5.71 -44.89
CA GLN A 339 -41.23 5.66 -44.90
C GLN A 339 -40.62 6.72 -43.97
N GLU A 340 -41.10 7.96 -44.02
CA GLU A 340 -40.62 9.04 -43.14
C GLU A 340 -41.01 8.80 -41.67
N LYS A 341 -42.21 8.26 -41.41
CA LYS A 341 -42.63 7.85 -40.08
C LYS A 341 -41.68 6.80 -39.47
N LYS A 342 -41.31 5.77 -40.24
CA LYS A 342 -40.32 4.76 -39.81
C LYS A 342 -38.94 5.38 -39.53
N LYS A 343 -38.52 6.39 -40.29
CA LYS A 343 -37.27 7.13 -40.01
C LYS A 343 -37.39 7.91 -38.70
N CYS A 344 -38.50 8.60 -38.46
CA CYS A 344 -38.75 9.32 -37.21
C CYS A 344 -38.78 8.38 -35.99
N GLU A 345 -39.42 7.21 -36.11
CA GLU A 345 -39.43 6.18 -35.06
C GLU A 345 -38.02 5.67 -34.77
N ARG A 346 -37.21 5.43 -35.81
CA ARG A 346 -35.81 5.00 -35.65
C ARG A 346 -34.98 6.07 -34.94
N ILE A 347 -35.08 7.34 -35.35
CA ILE A 347 -34.37 8.46 -34.73
C ILE A 347 -34.82 8.63 -33.27
N ASN A 348 -36.12 8.50 -32.97
CA ASN A 348 -36.61 8.58 -31.59
C ASN A 348 -36.06 7.46 -30.70
N ASN A 349 -35.93 6.24 -31.23
CA ASN A 349 -35.30 5.12 -30.52
C ASN A 349 -33.80 5.37 -30.29
N GLU A 350 -33.09 5.89 -31.29
CA GLU A 350 -31.67 6.29 -31.17
C GLU A 350 -31.49 7.40 -30.11
N ILE A 351 -32.37 8.41 -30.08
CA ILE A 351 -32.36 9.47 -29.06
C ILE A 351 -32.63 8.90 -27.66
N ALA A 352 -33.61 8.00 -27.51
CA ALA A 352 -33.91 7.36 -26.24
C ALA A 352 -32.72 6.52 -25.73
N HIS A 353 -32.00 5.86 -26.65
CA HIS A 353 -30.80 5.11 -26.33
C HIS A 353 -29.66 6.01 -25.85
N VAL A 354 -29.38 7.10 -26.57
CA VAL A 354 -28.35 8.08 -26.17
C VAL A 354 -28.69 8.74 -24.83
N LYS A 355 -29.96 9.03 -24.56
CA LYS A 355 -30.38 9.56 -23.25
C LYS A 355 -30.07 8.59 -22.10
N ARG A 356 -30.34 7.29 -22.26
CA ARG A 356 -29.99 6.27 -21.25
C ARG A 356 -28.48 6.17 -21.05
N LEU A 357 -27.70 6.23 -22.14
CA LEU A 357 -26.24 6.23 -22.05
C LEU A 357 -25.76 7.46 -21.25
N LEU A 358 -26.23 8.66 -21.58
CA LEU A 358 -25.90 9.89 -20.84
C LEU A 358 -26.30 9.83 -19.36
N GLU A 359 -27.43 9.23 -19.04
CA GLU A 359 -27.92 9.08 -17.67
C GLU A 359 -27.06 8.08 -16.88
N ASN A 360 -26.60 6.99 -17.52
CA ASN A 360 -25.64 6.06 -16.94
C ASN A 360 -24.24 6.67 -16.77
N PHE A 361 -23.79 7.52 -17.70
CA PHE A 361 -22.55 8.29 -17.60
C PHE A 361 -22.57 9.25 -16.40
N LYS A 362 -23.68 9.98 -16.21
CA LYS A 362 -23.85 10.89 -15.06
C LYS A 362 -23.75 10.20 -13.70
N ASN A 363 -24.12 8.92 -13.62
CA ASN A 363 -24.17 8.19 -12.36
C ASN A 363 -22.83 7.55 -11.95
N ASN A 364 -21.85 7.41 -12.85
CA ASN A 364 -20.66 6.58 -12.64
C ASN A 364 -19.29 7.31 -12.64
N GLY A 365 -19.25 8.64 -12.65
CA GLY A 365 -18.01 9.40 -12.34
C GLY A 365 -17.47 10.28 -13.46
N GLU A 366 -16.73 11.31 -13.05
CA GLU A 366 -16.13 12.39 -13.87
C GLU A 366 -15.11 11.85 -14.88
N LEU A 367 -15.23 12.27 -16.16
CA LEU A 367 -14.27 11.96 -17.22
C LEU A 367 -13.02 12.85 -17.13
N SER A 368 -11.87 12.26 -17.47
CA SER A 368 -10.60 12.96 -17.70
C SER A 368 -10.58 13.62 -19.09
N ASP A 369 -9.89 14.76 -19.22
CA ASP A 369 -9.81 15.59 -20.44
C ASP A 369 -9.30 14.84 -21.69
N ASP A 370 -8.55 13.75 -21.51
CA ASP A 370 -7.99 12.95 -22.61
C ASP A 370 -9.05 12.12 -23.37
N GLU A 371 -10.20 11.84 -22.75
CA GLU A 371 -11.28 11.03 -23.35
C GLU A 371 -12.24 11.89 -24.20
N ALA A 372 -12.29 13.21 -23.95
CA ALA A 372 -13.15 14.15 -24.65
C ALA A 372 -12.71 14.39 -26.12
N GLN A 373 -11.40 14.33 -26.40
CA GLN A 373 -10.87 14.45 -27.77
C GLN A 373 -11.18 13.22 -28.64
N LEU A 374 -11.40 12.05 -28.02
CA LEU A 374 -11.69 10.82 -28.75
C LEU A 374 -13.13 10.79 -29.29
N ILE A 375 -14.05 11.44 -28.58
CA ILE A 375 -15.48 11.51 -28.92
C ILE A 375 -15.69 12.27 -30.25
N ASP A 376 -14.83 13.24 -30.55
CA ASP A 376 -14.89 14.03 -31.79
C ASP A 376 -14.44 13.24 -33.04
N SER A 377 -13.68 12.14 -32.83
CA SER A 377 -13.17 11.29 -33.92
C SER A 377 -14.05 10.08 -34.24
N LEU A 378 -15.07 9.79 -33.41
CA LEU A 378 -15.84 8.55 -33.47
C LEU A 378 -17.26 8.81 -33.97
N THR A 379 -17.40 8.89 -35.29
CA THR A 379 -18.69 8.99 -36.02
C THR A 379 -19.62 7.78 -35.85
N ASN A 380 -19.33 6.84 -34.94
CA ASN A 380 -20.10 5.62 -34.76
C ASN A 380 -20.35 5.36 -33.26
N ILE A 381 -21.54 5.72 -32.79
CA ILE A 381 -22.01 5.54 -31.40
C ILE A 381 -21.81 4.09 -30.91
N SER A 382 -21.95 3.11 -31.81
CA SER A 382 -21.73 1.68 -31.53
C SER A 382 -20.29 1.35 -31.13
N LEU A 383 -19.30 2.07 -31.65
CA LEU A 383 -17.88 1.87 -31.33
C LEU A 383 -17.54 2.50 -29.97
N ILE A 384 -18.18 3.62 -29.63
CA ILE A 384 -18.07 4.24 -28.31
C ILE A 384 -18.69 3.33 -27.26
N GLU A 385 -19.87 2.77 -27.52
CA GLU A 385 -20.54 1.81 -26.65
C GLU A 385 -19.68 0.57 -26.40
N SER A 386 -19.15 -0.05 -27.46
CA SER A 386 -18.28 -1.23 -27.31
C SER A 386 -16.98 -0.93 -26.55
N ARG A 387 -16.36 0.23 -26.76
CA ARG A 387 -15.15 0.64 -26.02
C ARG A 387 -15.46 0.99 -24.56
N TRP A 388 -16.57 1.66 -24.31
CA TRP A 388 -17.02 1.99 -22.96
C TRP A 388 -17.38 0.74 -22.15
N GLU A 389 -18.13 -0.19 -22.75
CA GLU A 389 -18.41 -1.49 -22.13
C GLU A 389 -17.11 -2.28 -21.89
N GLY A 390 -16.17 -2.21 -22.84
CA GLY A 390 -14.83 -2.77 -22.70
C GLY A 390 -14.08 -2.17 -21.52
N ALA A 391 -14.01 -0.84 -21.42
CA ALA A 391 -13.31 -0.12 -20.36
C ALA A 391 -13.95 -0.33 -18.98
N ILE A 392 -15.28 -0.34 -18.87
CA ILE A 392 -15.98 -0.69 -17.63
C ILE A 392 -15.66 -2.12 -17.21
N LYS A 393 -15.65 -3.04 -18.18
CA LYS A 393 -15.34 -4.44 -17.90
C LYS A 393 -13.88 -4.58 -17.44
N GLU A 394 -12.94 -3.96 -18.12
CA GLU A 394 -11.52 -3.93 -17.73
C GLU A 394 -11.32 -3.30 -16.34
N HIS A 395 -12.05 -2.22 -16.03
CA HIS A 395 -12.01 -1.59 -14.71
C HIS A 395 -12.53 -2.54 -13.63
N ARG A 396 -13.68 -3.19 -13.84
CA ARG A 396 -14.24 -4.17 -12.88
C ARG A 396 -13.36 -5.41 -12.74
N ASP A 397 -12.74 -5.87 -13.82
CA ASP A 397 -11.83 -7.01 -13.82
C ASP A 397 -10.58 -6.63 -13.01
N CYS A 398 -10.00 -5.45 -13.22
CA CYS A 398 -8.90 -4.89 -12.42
C CYS A 398 -9.26 -4.73 -10.93
N GLU A 399 -10.42 -4.19 -10.59
CA GLU A 399 -10.88 -4.06 -9.19
C GLU A 399 -11.01 -5.43 -8.52
N ASN A 400 -11.60 -6.40 -9.22
CA ASN A 400 -11.74 -7.76 -8.70
C ASN A 400 -10.39 -8.46 -8.54
N GLU A 401 -9.47 -8.32 -9.50
CA GLU A 401 -8.13 -8.90 -9.42
C GLU A 401 -7.30 -8.25 -8.30
N GLY A 402 -7.32 -6.92 -8.21
CA GLY A 402 -6.67 -6.15 -7.15
C GLY A 402 -7.18 -6.54 -5.77
N GLY A 403 -8.51 -6.59 -5.59
CA GLY A 403 -9.14 -7.04 -4.36
C GLY A 403 -8.80 -8.49 -4.00
N LYS A 404 -8.79 -9.42 -4.97
CA LYS A 404 -8.37 -10.82 -4.76
C LYS A 404 -6.89 -10.94 -4.39
N ALA A 405 -6.01 -10.15 -5.03
CA ALA A 405 -4.58 -10.14 -4.74
C ALA A 405 -4.31 -9.61 -3.33
N TYR A 406 -4.93 -8.48 -2.97
CA TYR A 406 -4.83 -7.90 -1.64
C TYR A 406 -5.35 -8.85 -0.56
N ASN A 407 -6.50 -9.48 -0.76
CA ASN A 407 -7.04 -10.46 0.19
C ASN A 407 -6.13 -11.68 0.37
N ARG A 408 -5.44 -12.13 -0.69
CA ARG A 408 -4.42 -13.19 -0.57
C ARG A 408 -3.25 -12.74 0.29
N VAL A 409 -2.69 -11.56 0.03
CA VAL A 409 -1.57 -11.00 0.82
C VAL A 409 -1.99 -10.80 2.28
N ARG A 410 -3.15 -10.18 2.52
CA ARG A 410 -3.74 -9.99 3.85
C ARG A 410 -3.90 -11.31 4.59
N LYS A 411 -4.41 -12.36 3.94
CA LYS A 411 -4.57 -13.70 4.54
C LYS A 411 -3.21 -14.32 4.92
N SER A 412 -2.21 -14.22 4.04
CA SER A 412 -0.86 -14.73 4.33
C SER A 412 -0.21 -13.99 5.50
N ILE A 413 -0.30 -12.66 5.51
CA ILE A 413 0.26 -11.81 6.58
C ILE A 413 -0.43 -12.05 7.92
N SER A 414 -1.76 -12.19 7.93
CA SER A 414 -2.56 -12.41 9.15
C SER A 414 -2.52 -13.84 9.70
N THR A 415 -1.82 -14.76 9.03
CA THR A 415 -1.70 -16.15 9.51
C THR A 415 -0.93 -16.23 10.83
N PHE A 416 0.07 -15.37 11.03
CA PHE A 416 0.88 -15.33 12.25
C PHE A 416 0.58 -14.08 13.06
N ARG A 417 -0.11 -14.28 14.20
CA ARG A 417 -0.47 -13.20 15.14
C ARG A 417 0.75 -12.49 15.70
N ASP A 418 0.64 -11.17 15.87
CA ASP A 418 1.66 -10.27 16.43
C ASP A 418 2.97 -10.18 15.62
N SER A 419 2.95 -10.69 14.38
CA SER A 419 4.11 -10.62 13.50
C SER A 419 4.36 -9.18 13.01
N PRO A 420 5.62 -8.78 12.75
CA PRO A 420 5.93 -7.46 12.21
C PRO A 420 5.18 -7.11 10.91
N PRO A 421 5.00 -8.05 9.95
CA PRO A 421 4.16 -7.81 8.77
C PRO A 421 2.69 -7.52 9.11
N GLN A 422 2.12 -8.21 10.10
CA GLN A 422 0.73 -7.97 10.49
C GLN A 422 0.55 -6.60 11.15
N LYS A 423 1.44 -6.22 12.07
CA LYS A 423 1.40 -4.90 12.72
C LYS A 423 1.50 -3.77 11.70
N TYR A 424 2.32 -3.96 10.67
CA TYR A 424 2.42 -3.01 9.57
C TYR A 424 1.14 -2.92 8.73
N LEU A 425 0.51 -4.06 8.43
CA LEU A 425 -0.79 -4.09 7.76
C LEU A 425 -1.90 -3.44 8.59
N GLU A 426 -1.90 -3.61 9.91
CA GLU A 426 -2.81 -2.95 10.85
C GLU A 426 -2.62 -1.43 10.88
N MET A 427 -1.38 -0.96 10.83
CA MET A 427 -1.05 0.47 10.70
C MET A 427 -1.57 1.05 9.39
N ILE A 428 -1.28 0.40 8.26
CA ILE A 428 -1.80 0.79 6.93
C ILE A 428 -3.32 0.85 6.93
N THR A 429 -3.97 -0.20 7.42
CA THR A 429 -5.45 -0.26 7.44
C THR A 429 -6.03 0.85 8.33
N ALA A 430 -5.42 1.12 9.49
CA ALA A 430 -5.83 2.22 10.37
C ALA A 430 -5.73 3.60 9.67
N ASP A 431 -4.63 3.86 8.96
CA ASP A 431 -4.38 5.13 8.25
C ASP A 431 -5.41 5.45 7.16
N PHE A 432 -5.99 4.42 6.53
CA PHE A 432 -7.00 4.59 5.47
C PHE A 432 -8.45 4.44 5.94
N THR A 433 -8.73 3.73 7.05
CA THR A 433 -10.08 3.72 7.65
C THR A 433 -10.57 5.11 8.05
N HIS A 434 -9.66 6.07 8.28
CA HIS A 434 -10.01 7.47 8.53
C HIS A 434 -10.27 8.29 7.25
N LYS A 435 -9.86 7.81 6.08
CA LYS A 435 -9.88 8.55 4.80
C LYS A 435 -10.92 8.05 3.80
N SER A 436 -11.44 6.82 3.96
CA SER A 436 -12.36 6.22 3.00
C SER A 436 -13.79 6.13 3.54
N GLN A 437 -14.74 6.79 2.87
CA GLN A 437 -16.17 6.54 3.03
C GLN A 437 -16.65 5.29 2.27
N TYR A 438 -15.78 4.64 1.48
CA TYR A 438 -16.10 3.51 0.61
C TYR A 438 -15.10 2.35 0.80
N PHE A 439 -15.50 1.34 1.57
CA PHE A 439 -14.71 0.13 1.89
C PHE A 439 -14.28 -0.72 0.67
N GLN A 440 -14.77 -0.45 -0.54
CA GLN A 440 -14.56 -1.34 -1.69
C GLN A 440 -13.15 -1.28 -2.30
N ASN A 441 -12.41 -0.19 -2.09
CA ASN A 441 -11.12 0.07 -2.74
C ASN A 441 -9.93 0.25 -1.78
N GLU A 442 -9.96 -0.41 -0.61
CA GLU A 442 -8.86 -0.40 0.37
C GLU A 442 -7.51 -0.81 -0.23
N TRP A 443 -7.54 -1.75 -1.19
CA TRP A 443 -6.34 -2.28 -1.82
C TRP A 443 -5.57 -1.24 -2.64
N LEU A 444 -6.25 -0.26 -3.26
CA LEU A 444 -5.62 0.79 -4.06
C LEU A 444 -4.74 1.70 -3.20
N PHE A 445 -5.23 2.04 -2.00
CA PHE A 445 -4.48 2.86 -1.05
C PHE A 445 -3.38 2.06 -0.35
N ALA A 446 -3.66 0.80 -0.02
CA ALA A 446 -2.70 -0.07 0.66
C ALA A 446 -1.58 -0.58 -0.27
N ALA A 447 -1.80 -0.64 -1.59
CA ALA A 447 -0.87 -1.24 -2.54
C ALA A 447 0.51 -0.56 -2.55
N ALA A 448 0.56 0.77 -2.56
CA ALA A 448 1.83 1.51 -2.56
C ALA A 448 2.62 1.25 -1.28
N SER A 449 1.98 1.42 -0.13
CA SER A 449 2.62 1.19 1.19
C SER A 449 3.04 -0.27 1.39
N LEU A 450 2.24 -1.24 0.92
CA LEU A 450 2.61 -2.66 0.95
C LEU A 450 3.78 -2.97 0.01
N SER A 451 3.83 -2.36 -1.17
CA SER A 451 4.96 -2.50 -2.09
C SER A 451 6.25 -1.95 -1.47
N ASP A 452 6.19 -0.78 -0.86
CA ASP A 452 7.34 -0.16 -0.18
C ASP A 452 7.83 -1.02 0.99
N TYR A 453 6.90 -1.54 1.78
CA TYR A 453 7.22 -2.51 2.83
C TYR A 453 7.93 -3.75 2.28
N MET A 454 7.39 -4.38 1.23
CA MET A 454 8.00 -5.59 0.67
C MET A 454 9.38 -5.33 0.08
N ARG A 455 9.64 -4.13 -0.45
CA ARG A 455 10.95 -3.74 -0.99
C ARG A 455 11.97 -3.44 0.09
N GLN A 456 11.59 -2.73 1.15
CA GLN A 456 12.52 -2.22 2.14
C GLN A 456 12.32 -2.85 3.52
N SER A 457 11.27 -2.48 4.24
CA SER A 457 11.09 -2.87 5.65
C SER A 457 10.98 -4.38 5.88
N HIS A 458 10.43 -5.12 4.92
CA HIS A 458 10.39 -6.58 4.95
C HIS A 458 11.80 -7.17 4.87
N GLN A 459 12.65 -6.66 3.96
CA GLN A 459 14.04 -7.10 3.81
C GLN A 459 14.88 -6.74 5.04
N GLU A 460 14.67 -5.55 5.61
CA GLU A 460 15.32 -5.12 6.85
C GLU A 460 14.95 -6.04 8.02
N HIS A 461 13.66 -6.37 8.19
CA HIS A 461 13.22 -7.31 9.23
C HIS A 461 13.73 -8.74 8.99
N LEU A 462 13.79 -9.19 7.74
CA LEU A 462 14.38 -10.48 7.37
C LEU A 462 15.86 -10.53 7.77
N SER A 463 16.63 -9.51 7.40
CA SER A 463 18.04 -9.38 7.75
C SER A 463 18.25 -9.33 9.27
N LEU A 464 17.41 -8.56 9.99
CA LEU A 464 17.45 -8.49 11.45
C LEU A 464 17.17 -9.85 12.09
N LEU A 465 16.14 -10.57 11.63
CA LEU A 465 15.82 -11.91 12.11
C LEU A 465 16.95 -12.91 11.84
N GLN A 466 17.55 -12.86 10.64
CA GLN A 466 18.70 -13.68 10.29
C GLN A 466 19.89 -13.40 11.21
N ASN A 467 20.24 -12.12 11.39
CA ASN A 467 21.35 -11.72 12.25
C ASN A 467 21.11 -12.10 13.71
N ASN A 468 19.88 -11.93 14.22
CA ASN A 468 19.52 -12.35 15.57
C ASN A 468 19.61 -13.87 15.73
N ALA A 469 19.09 -14.64 14.76
CA ALA A 469 19.19 -16.10 14.77
C ALA A 469 20.65 -16.57 14.69
N ARG A 470 21.50 -15.89 13.91
CA ARG A 470 22.95 -16.14 13.85
C ARG A 470 23.62 -15.86 15.18
N LEU A 471 23.38 -14.70 15.77
CA LEU A 471 23.98 -14.30 17.04
C LEU A 471 23.58 -15.25 18.17
N LEU A 472 22.28 -15.55 18.31
CA LEU A 472 21.79 -16.48 19.32
C LEU A 472 22.32 -17.90 19.10
N GLY A 473 22.29 -18.38 17.85
CA GLY A 473 22.82 -19.70 17.52
C GLY A 473 24.32 -19.82 17.79
N GLN A 474 25.08 -18.77 17.47
CA GLN A 474 26.51 -18.70 17.77
C GLN A 474 26.75 -18.70 19.28
N GLN A 475 26.01 -17.92 20.07
CA GLN A 475 26.13 -17.90 21.53
C GLN A 475 25.86 -19.28 22.15
N ILE A 476 24.82 -19.98 21.69
CA ILE A 476 24.49 -21.33 22.17
C ILE A 476 25.59 -22.33 21.75
N SER A 477 26.10 -22.23 20.51
CA SER A 477 27.19 -23.06 20.01
C SER A 477 28.51 -22.80 20.75
N ASP A 478 28.81 -21.55 21.08
CA ASP A 478 29.98 -21.15 21.86
C ASP A 478 29.87 -21.66 23.28
N HIS A 479 28.68 -21.59 23.89
CA HIS A 479 28.43 -22.18 25.21
C HIS A 479 28.63 -23.70 25.20
N HIS A 480 28.11 -24.41 24.19
CA HIS A 480 28.37 -25.85 24.01
C HIS A 480 29.87 -26.14 23.83
N THR A 481 30.57 -25.33 23.03
CA THR A 481 32.01 -25.47 22.79
C THR A 481 32.81 -25.27 24.08
N ALA A 482 32.47 -24.26 24.88
CA ALA A 482 33.08 -24.01 26.18
C ALA A 482 32.84 -25.21 27.13
N LEU A 483 31.61 -25.72 27.20
CA LEU A 483 31.30 -26.91 28.01
C LEU A 483 32.04 -28.17 27.53
N SER A 484 32.16 -28.36 26.21
CA SER A 484 32.94 -29.43 25.60
C SER A 484 34.43 -29.33 25.92
N GLN A 485 34.97 -28.11 25.89
CA GLN A 485 36.34 -27.85 26.28
C GLN A 485 36.57 -28.13 27.77
N THR A 486 35.70 -27.64 28.66
CA THR A 486 35.74 -27.96 30.09
C THR A 486 35.62 -29.46 30.35
N HIS A 487 34.75 -30.17 29.63
CA HIS A 487 34.63 -31.62 29.70
C HIS A 487 35.94 -32.33 29.33
N LYS A 488 36.59 -31.90 28.23
CA LYS A 488 37.90 -32.42 27.81
C LYS A 488 38.97 -32.13 28.84
N GLU A 489 39.03 -30.91 29.37
CA GLU A 489 40.01 -30.50 30.39
C GLU A 489 39.84 -31.31 31.68
N ILE A 490 38.61 -31.46 32.19
CA ILE A 490 38.32 -32.31 33.36
C ILE A 490 38.78 -33.75 33.11
N ASN A 491 38.50 -34.31 31.94
CA ASN A 491 38.93 -35.67 31.61
C ASN A 491 40.46 -35.79 31.44
N GLN A 492 41.13 -34.77 30.90
CA GLN A 492 42.59 -34.74 30.80
C GLN A 492 43.24 -34.61 32.17
N LEU A 493 42.74 -33.72 33.03
CA LEU A 493 43.13 -33.62 34.42
C LEU A 493 42.88 -34.94 35.15
N GLY A 494 41.72 -35.54 34.94
CA GLY A 494 41.39 -36.84 35.50
C GLY A 494 42.36 -37.94 35.08
N ARG A 495 42.73 -38.02 33.81
CA ARG A 495 43.78 -38.95 33.33
C ARG A 495 45.14 -38.65 33.96
N LYS A 496 45.54 -37.38 34.11
CA LYS A 496 46.79 -36.99 34.77
C LYS A 496 46.81 -37.39 36.24
N VAL A 497 45.73 -37.12 36.98
CA VAL A 497 45.57 -37.53 38.39
C VAL A 497 45.58 -39.05 38.51
N SER A 498 44.86 -39.76 37.64
CA SER A 498 44.83 -41.23 37.62
C SER A 498 46.23 -41.81 37.39
N LYS A 499 46.98 -41.27 36.42
CA LYS A 499 48.35 -41.70 36.11
C LYS A 499 49.34 -41.43 37.26
N HIS A 500 49.29 -40.24 37.86
CA HIS A 500 50.18 -39.92 38.99
C HIS A 500 49.80 -40.74 40.23
N SER A 501 48.51 -40.92 40.50
CA SER A 501 48.06 -41.73 41.63
C SER A 501 48.49 -43.19 41.45
N GLN A 502 48.38 -43.74 40.24
CA GLN A 502 48.82 -45.10 39.95
C GLN A 502 50.34 -45.27 40.12
N SER A 503 51.14 -44.25 39.82
CA SER A 503 52.58 -44.25 40.10
C SER A 503 52.89 -44.30 41.60
N VAL A 504 52.11 -43.61 42.43
CA VAL A 504 52.29 -43.62 43.89
C VAL A 504 51.79 -44.95 44.47
N ILE A 505 50.65 -45.45 44.00
CA ILE A 505 50.02 -46.68 44.48
C ILE A 505 50.83 -47.94 44.11
N ALA A 506 51.56 -47.93 42.98
CA ALA A 506 52.36 -49.06 42.52
C ALA A 506 53.43 -49.52 43.54
N ASP A 507 53.90 -48.61 44.40
CA ASP A 507 54.88 -48.91 45.44
C ASP A 507 54.28 -49.70 46.63
N PHE A 508 52.96 -49.80 46.71
CA PHE A 508 52.24 -50.45 47.80
C PHE A 508 51.74 -51.84 47.39
N SER A 509 52.44 -52.89 47.83
CA SER A 509 52.08 -54.30 47.59
C SER A 509 50.75 -54.75 48.24
N ALA A 510 50.14 -53.94 49.10
CA ALA A 510 48.94 -54.29 49.86
C ALA A 510 47.62 -54.04 49.11
N VAL A 511 47.66 -53.31 47.98
CA VAL A 511 46.47 -52.92 47.23
C VAL A 511 46.63 -53.34 45.78
N GLU A 512 46.30 -54.59 45.47
CA GLU A 512 46.27 -55.07 44.09
C GLU A 512 45.22 -54.28 43.30
N ASN A 513 45.68 -53.41 42.39
CA ASN A 513 44.88 -52.72 41.37
C ASN A 513 43.89 -51.64 41.87
N LEU A 514 44.27 -50.77 42.81
CA LEU A 514 43.50 -49.54 43.07
C LEU A 514 43.65 -48.57 41.90
N THR A 515 42.53 -48.26 41.24
CA THR A 515 42.46 -47.27 40.17
C THR A 515 41.56 -46.12 40.60
N ILE A 516 42.11 -44.91 40.66
CA ILE A 516 41.34 -43.69 40.84
C ILE A 516 40.97 -43.18 39.45
N THR A 517 39.70 -42.88 39.22
CA THR A 517 39.21 -42.36 37.94
C THR A 517 38.35 -41.15 38.19
N VAL A 518 38.81 -40.00 37.70
CA VAL A 518 38.02 -38.76 37.66
C VAL A 518 37.43 -38.61 36.26
N LYS A 519 36.10 -38.52 36.16
CA LYS A 519 35.37 -38.33 34.90
C LYS A 519 34.46 -37.12 35.01
N SER A 520 34.36 -36.34 33.93
CA SER A 520 33.33 -35.32 33.84
C SER A 520 31.93 -35.94 33.81
N LYS A 521 30.95 -35.26 34.40
CA LYS A 521 29.50 -35.55 34.31
C LYS A 521 28.77 -34.62 33.34
N LEU A 522 29.49 -33.73 32.65
CA LEU A 522 28.89 -32.73 31.77
C LEU A 522 28.16 -33.36 30.57
N ASP A 523 28.64 -34.52 30.10
CA ASP A 523 28.03 -35.34 29.05
C ASP A 523 26.72 -36.02 29.47
N LYS A 524 26.47 -36.13 30.78
CA LYS A 524 25.23 -36.69 31.36
C LYS A 524 24.17 -35.64 31.65
N LEU A 525 24.45 -34.36 31.39
CA LEU A 525 23.47 -33.29 31.54
C LEU A 525 22.34 -33.49 30.53
N GLU A 526 21.09 -33.31 30.96
CA GLU A 526 19.91 -33.56 30.12
C GLU A 526 19.91 -32.74 28.82
N PHE A 527 20.46 -31.52 28.88
CA PHE A 527 20.56 -30.63 27.72
C PHE A 527 21.82 -30.86 26.86
N TRP A 528 22.74 -31.73 27.24
CA TRP A 528 23.98 -31.96 26.48
C TRP A 528 23.70 -32.45 25.06
N SER A 529 22.89 -33.50 24.92
CA SER A 529 22.51 -34.04 23.61
C SER A 529 21.71 -33.02 22.78
N ALA A 530 20.93 -32.16 23.44
CA ALA A 530 20.18 -31.10 22.79
C ALA A 530 21.09 -30.01 22.22
N LEU A 531 22.08 -29.56 23.00
CA LEU A 531 23.08 -28.58 22.57
C LEU A 531 23.93 -29.11 21.42
N ASP A 532 24.35 -30.36 21.46
CA ASP A 532 25.14 -30.98 20.40
C ASP A 532 24.34 -31.06 19.08
N LYS A 533 23.10 -31.55 19.14
CA LYS A 533 22.19 -31.58 17.98
C LYS A 533 21.89 -30.20 17.42
N PHE A 534 21.70 -29.21 18.29
CA PHE A 534 21.48 -27.82 17.88
C PHE A 534 22.73 -27.23 17.23
N SER A 535 23.91 -27.42 17.82
CA SER A 535 25.20 -26.95 17.30
C SER A 535 25.46 -27.47 15.89
N LEU A 536 25.16 -28.75 15.64
CA LEU A 536 25.26 -29.36 14.30
C LEU A 536 24.26 -28.74 13.30
N SER A 537 23.01 -28.49 13.75
CA SER A 537 21.99 -27.83 12.94
C SER A 537 22.38 -26.40 12.57
N HIS A 538 22.92 -25.67 13.54
CA HIS A 538 23.38 -24.30 13.37
C HIS A 538 24.55 -24.20 12.39
N GLN A 539 25.56 -25.07 12.53
CA GLN A 539 26.67 -25.15 11.56
C GLN A 539 26.18 -25.52 10.16
N SER A 540 25.24 -26.46 10.05
CA SER A 540 24.64 -26.84 8.77
C SER A 540 23.90 -25.69 8.10
N TRP A 541 23.17 -24.88 8.88
CA TRP A 541 22.51 -23.67 8.37
C TRP A 541 23.53 -22.59 7.99
N MET A 542 24.56 -22.34 8.80
CA MET A 542 25.63 -21.38 8.50
C MET A 542 26.44 -21.75 7.26
N ALA A 543 26.54 -23.05 6.93
CA ALA A 543 27.20 -23.53 5.72
C ALA A 543 26.35 -23.33 4.45
N ARG A 544 25.02 -23.17 4.57
CA ARG A 544 24.15 -22.76 3.46
C ARG A 544 24.36 -21.28 3.19
N THR A 545 24.44 -20.88 1.92
CA THR A 545 24.80 -19.52 1.50
C THR A 545 23.86 -18.45 2.06
N GLY A 546 24.28 -17.77 3.13
CA GLY A 546 24.19 -16.33 3.38
C GLY A 546 22.82 -15.64 3.59
N HIS A 547 21.74 -16.09 2.97
CA HIS A 547 20.49 -15.31 2.89
C HIS A 547 19.21 -16.10 3.18
N GLU A 548 19.32 -17.38 3.56
CA GLU A 548 18.16 -18.20 3.87
C GLU A 548 17.84 -18.18 5.37
N LEU A 549 16.54 -18.22 5.68
CA LEU A 549 16.08 -18.42 7.04
C LEU A 549 16.43 -19.84 7.53
N PRO A 550 16.55 -20.04 8.86
CA PRO A 550 16.71 -21.38 9.41
C PRO A 550 15.54 -22.30 9.03
N ASP A 551 15.83 -23.59 8.89
CA ASP A 551 14.80 -24.59 8.61
C ASP A 551 13.98 -24.95 9.86
N ASP A 552 12.86 -25.65 9.65
CA ASP A 552 11.97 -26.06 10.75
C ASP A 552 12.72 -26.96 11.76
N ASP A 553 13.66 -27.79 11.30
CA ASP A 553 14.52 -28.62 12.15
C ASP A 553 15.41 -27.77 13.08
N TYR A 554 15.99 -26.67 12.60
CA TYR A 554 16.68 -25.71 13.45
C TYR A 554 15.75 -25.12 14.53
N ILE A 555 14.54 -24.73 14.15
CA ILE A 555 13.57 -24.11 15.06
C ILE A 555 13.12 -25.09 16.14
N GLU A 556 12.85 -26.35 15.78
CA GLU A 556 12.49 -27.40 16.75
C GLU A 556 13.61 -27.66 17.76
N LYS A 557 14.86 -27.74 17.30
CA LYS A 557 16.02 -27.92 18.17
C LYS A 557 16.24 -26.72 19.09
N LEU A 558 16.07 -25.49 18.58
CA LEU A 558 16.16 -24.28 19.39
C LEU A 558 15.09 -24.25 20.49
N LYS A 559 13.84 -24.59 20.16
CA LYS A 559 12.74 -24.70 21.14
C LYS A 559 13.04 -25.74 22.20
N LEU A 560 13.61 -26.88 21.81
CA LEU A 560 14.00 -27.94 22.74
C LEU A 560 15.09 -27.47 23.69
N VAL A 561 16.13 -26.78 23.20
CA VAL A 561 17.18 -26.19 24.05
C VAL A 561 16.60 -25.16 25.01
N ALA A 562 15.73 -24.26 24.53
CA ALA A 562 15.09 -23.25 25.37
C ALA A 562 14.24 -23.88 26.49
N ALA A 563 13.40 -24.86 26.17
CA ALA A 563 12.56 -25.56 27.14
C ALA A 563 13.39 -26.31 28.19
N LEU A 564 14.53 -26.90 27.79
CA LEU A 564 15.43 -27.56 28.73
C LEU A 564 16.13 -26.55 29.64
N PHE A 565 16.59 -25.41 29.12
CA PHE A 565 17.21 -24.36 29.93
C PHE A 565 16.23 -23.73 30.93
N GLU A 566 14.97 -23.52 30.56
CA GLU A 566 13.93 -23.07 31.49
C GLU A 566 13.70 -24.08 32.63
N ARG A 567 13.78 -25.38 32.34
CA ARG A 567 13.55 -26.44 33.33
C ARG A 567 14.75 -26.69 34.24
N SER A 568 15.96 -26.77 33.68
CA SER A 568 17.17 -27.16 34.42
C SER A 568 17.96 -25.98 34.99
N GLY A 569 17.67 -24.76 34.53
CA GLY A 569 18.51 -23.59 34.78
C GLY A 569 19.85 -23.64 34.02
N THR A 570 20.55 -22.51 33.98
CA THR A 570 21.83 -22.32 33.28
C THR A 570 23.05 -22.41 34.20
N ASP A 571 22.84 -22.46 35.52
CA ASP A 571 23.93 -22.45 36.51
C ASP A 571 24.49 -23.86 36.77
N ILE A 572 25.57 -24.20 36.05
CA ILE A 572 26.28 -25.45 36.22
C ILE A 572 27.36 -25.26 37.29
N LYS A 573 27.10 -25.75 38.51
CA LYS A 573 28.10 -25.73 39.58
C LYS A 573 29.23 -26.71 39.27
N LEU A 574 30.46 -26.20 39.14
CA LEU A 574 31.67 -26.98 38.87
C LEU A 574 31.85 -28.18 39.83
N SER A 575 31.45 -28.02 41.10
CA SER A 575 31.50 -29.09 42.10
C SER A 575 30.60 -30.30 41.80
N LYS A 576 29.60 -30.15 40.91
CA LYS A 576 28.73 -31.22 40.44
C LYS A 576 29.09 -31.73 39.03
N SER A 577 30.06 -31.08 38.37
CA SER A 577 30.42 -31.31 36.96
C SER A 577 31.38 -32.48 36.74
N PHE A 578 31.88 -33.11 37.81
CA PHE A 578 32.76 -34.28 37.73
C PHE A 578 32.44 -35.29 38.83
N GLU A 579 32.87 -36.53 38.58
CA GLU A 579 32.76 -37.68 39.47
C GLU A 579 34.16 -38.21 39.74
N THR A 580 34.46 -38.47 41.00
CA THR A 580 35.62 -39.27 41.38
C THR A 580 35.11 -40.65 41.75
N SER A 581 35.71 -41.68 41.15
CA SER A 581 35.41 -43.09 41.45
C SER A 581 36.69 -43.83 41.78
N PHE A 582 36.61 -44.71 42.76
CA PHE A 582 37.71 -45.54 43.24
C PHE A 582 37.35 -46.99 42.98
N SER A 583 38.15 -47.71 42.18
CA SER A 583 37.94 -49.14 41.95
C SER A 583 39.08 -49.95 42.57
N ILE A 584 38.75 -50.96 43.37
CA ILE A 584 39.69 -51.90 43.99
C ILE A 584 39.33 -53.30 43.51
N SER A 585 40.32 -54.10 43.11
CA SER A 585 40.10 -55.49 42.68
C SER A 585 40.74 -56.46 43.66
N GLU A 586 39.94 -57.00 44.57
CA GLU A 586 40.36 -58.09 45.47
C GLU A 586 39.95 -59.43 44.85
N GLN A 587 40.91 -60.34 44.63
CA GLN A 587 40.64 -61.73 44.21
C GLN A 587 39.73 -61.88 42.97
N GLY A 588 39.83 -60.96 42.01
CA GLY A 588 39.07 -60.99 40.75
C GLY A 588 37.70 -60.31 40.78
N VAL A 589 37.27 -59.74 41.92
CA VAL A 589 36.02 -58.95 42.03
C VAL A 589 36.35 -57.47 42.16
N SER A 590 35.91 -56.66 41.20
CA SER A 590 36.09 -55.21 41.22
C SER A 590 34.97 -54.54 42.02
N LYS A 591 35.33 -53.85 43.11
CA LYS A 591 34.44 -53.01 43.92
C LYS A 591 34.69 -51.55 43.59
N VAL A 592 33.63 -50.76 43.39
CA VAL A 592 33.72 -49.33 43.03
C VAL A 592 33.07 -48.48 44.11
N ALA A 593 33.81 -47.53 44.67
CA ALA A 593 33.31 -46.50 45.59
C ALA A 593 33.21 -45.14 44.86
N ARG A 594 32.12 -44.41 45.09
CA ARG A 594 31.89 -43.04 44.58
C ARG A 594 31.55 -42.04 45.69
N THR A 595 31.25 -42.52 46.90
CA THR A 595 30.94 -41.71 48.07
C THR A 595 31.80 -42.14 49.26
N ASP A 596 32.00 -41.25 50.23
CA ASP A 596 32.80 -41.53 51.43
C ASP A 596 32.29 -42.78 52.17
N LYS A 597 30.96 -42.96 52.26
CA LYS A 597 30.34 -44.15 52.88
C LYS A 597 30.63 -45.45 52.13
N GLU A 598 30.73 -45.40 50.80
CA GLU A 598 31.08 -46.57 49.99
C GLU A 598 32.57 -46.90 50.10
N LEU A 599 33.42 -45.87 50.25
CA LEU A 599 34.86 -46.04 50.45
C LEU A 599 35.15 -46.71 51.80
N ASP A 600 34.46 -46.27 52.87
CA ASP A 600 34.56 -46.87 54.20
C ASP A 600 34.07 -48.33 54.24
N GLY A 601 33.11 -48.69 53.39
CA GLY A 601 32.58 -50.05 53.30
C GLY A 601 33.44 -51.03 52.49
N ILE A 602 34.35 -50.52 51.64
CA ILE A 602 35.19 -51.33 50.75
C ILE A 602 36.59 -51.56 51.32
N SER A 603 37.03 -50.75 52.30
CA SER A 603 38.42 -50.65 52.70
C SER A 603 38.58 -50.61 54.23
N SER A 604 39.59 -51.30 54.77
CA SER A 604 39.99 -51.17 56.19
C SER A 604 40.55 -49.77 56.47
N ASN A 605 40.46 -49.27 57.70
CA ASN A 605 40.82 -47.88 58.06
C ASN A 605 42.19 -47.39 57.52
N GLY A 606 43.17 -48.29 57.36
CA GLY A 606 44.48 -47.95 56.78
C GLY A 606 44.49 -47.78 55.26
N ILE A 607 43.63 -48.49 54.51
CA ILE A 607 43.60 -48.42 53.04
C ILE A 607 42.92 -47.11 52.58
N SER A 608 41.86 -46.67 53.26
CA SER A 608 41.17 -45.41 52.93
C SER A 608 42.12 -44.21 53.05
N TYR A 609 43.00 -44.21 54.05
CA TYR A 609 43.96 -43.14 54.25
C TYR A 609 45.15 -43.21 53.26
N LEU A 610 45.60 -44.41 52.87
CA LEU A 610 46.56 -44.55 51.76
C LEU A 610 45.99 -44.04 50.43
N VAL A 611 44.70 -44.27 50.17
CA VAL A 611 43.99 -43.71 49.01
C VAL A 611 44.01 -42.18 49.08
N ILE A 612 43.66 -41.60 50.24
CA ILE A 612 43.67 -40.15 50.45
C ILE A 612 45.07 -39.58 50.21
N ILE A 613 46.11 -40.11 50.87
CA ILE A 613 47.48 -39.64 50.67
C ILE A 613 47.88 -39.73 49.19
N SER A 614 47.61 -40.86 48.53
CA SER A 614 47.97 -41.05 47.14
C SER A 614 47.31 -40.02 46.21
N VAL A 615 46.03 -39.71 46.45
CA VAL A 615 45.30 -38.67 45.71
C VAL A 615 45.88 -37.29 45.99
N TYR A 616 46.13 -36.96 47.26
CA TYR A 616 46.74 -35.67 47.61
C TYR A 616 48.13 -35.52 47.00
N THR A 617 48.95 -36.57 47.00
CA THR A 617 50.31 -36.56 46.44
C THR A 617 50.22 -36.39 44.93
N ALA A 618 49.28 -37.07 44.26
CA ALA A 618 49.04 -36.90 42.84
C ALA A 618 48.59 -35.49 42.48
N LEU A 619 47.69 -34.87 43.26
CA LEU A 619 47.24 -33.49 43.06
C LEU A 619 48.39 -32.49 43.30
N VAL A 620 49.14 -32.67 44.38
CA VAL A 620 50.31 -31.85 44.72
C VAL A 620 51.38 -31.93 43.63
N ASN A 621 51.70 -33.13 43.16
CA ASN A 621 52.64 -33.34 42.06
C ASN A 621 52.14 -32.69 40.77
N MET A 622 50.83 -32.77 40.50
CA MET A 622 50.23 -32.11 39.34
C MET A 622 50.35 -30.58 39.41
N LEU A 623 50.12 -29.98 40.58
CA LEU A 623 50.26 -28.53 40.80
C LEU A 623 51.72 -28.07 40.77
N ARG A 624 52.62 -28.88 41.33
CA ARG A 624 54.05 -28.59 41.39
C ARG A 624 54.72 -28.65 40.02
N GLY A 625 54.21 -29.46 39.10
CA GLY A 625 54.84 -29.69 37.80
C GLY A 625 56.29 -30.17 37.98
N ASN A 626 57.23 -29.55 37.27
CA ASN A 626 58.66 -29.91 37.32
C ASN A 626 59.48 -29.05 38.30
N SER A 627 58.84 -28.28 39.19
CA SER A 627 59.52 -27.21 39.95
C SER A 627 60.47 -27.68 41.06
N GLY A 628 60.68 -28.98 41.25
CA GLY A 628 61.61 -29.52 42.26
C GLY A 628 61.29 -29.12 43.71
N ALA A 629 60.16 -28.43 43.95
CA ALA A 629 59.81 -27.87 45.24
C ALA A 629 59.57 -28.97 46.28
N VAL A 630 60.21 -28.80 47.43
CA VAL A 630 60.05 -29.68 48.58
C VAL A 630 58.80 -29.28 49.35
N MET A 631 57.90 -30.24 49.61
CA MET A 631 56.74 -30.03 50.48
C MET A 631 56.92 -30.74 51.81
N ILE A 632 56.48 -30.09 52.89
CA ILE A 632 56.41 -30.70 54.22
C ILE A 632 54.94 -30.88 54.56
N TRP A 633 54.54 -32.12 54.83
CA TRP A 633 53.15 -32.46 55.18
C TRP A 633 53.04 -32.72 56.68
N PRO A 634 52.31 -31.87 57.42
CA PRO A 634 52.00 -32.14 58.81
C PRO A 634 50.96 -33.26 58.87
N VAL A 635 51.36 -34.42 59.39
CA VAL A 635 50.49 -35.59 59.55
C VAL A 635 50.49 -36.02 61.00
N ASP A 636 49.36 -35.81 61.67
CA ASP A 636 49.14 -36.25 63.04
C ASP A 636 48.67 -37.72 63.07
N GLU A 637 49.08 -38.47 64.09
CA GLU A 637 48.60 -39.84 64.39
C GLU A 637 48.75 -40.90 63.25
N LEU A 638 49.98 -41.10 62.75
CA LEU A 638 50.33 -42.18 61.81
C LEU A 638 50.28 -43.62 62.39
N ARG A 639 49.63 -43.81 63.55
CA ARG A 639 49.62 -45.10 64.29
C ARG A 639 48.57 -46.10 63.79
N ASN A 640 47.65 -45.67 62.91
CA ASN A 640 46.60 -46.52 62.33
C ASN A 640 47.09 -47.41 61.16
N PHE A 641 48.40 -47.46 60.90
CA PHE A 641 49.03 -48.24 59.84
C PHE A 641 49.83 -49.41 60.41
N SER A 642 50.04 -50.46 59.63
CA SER A 642 51.11 -51.41 59.91
C SER A 642 52.46 -50.73 59.66
N ALA A 643 53.46 -50.99 60.52
CA ALA A 643 54.80 -50.39 60.41
C ALA A 643 55.39 -50.53 58.99
N ASN A 644 55.19 -51.68 58.35
CA ASN A 644 55.63 -51.95 56.97
C ASN A 644 54.98 -51.01 55.92
N ASN A 645 53.69 -50.68 56.06
CA ASN A 645 53.00 -49.78 55.14
C ASN A 645 53.42 -48.32 55.34
N THR A 646 53.69 -47.92 56.59
CA THR A 646 54.18 -46.58 56.93
C THR A 646 55.56 -46.29 56.34
N VAL A 647 56.47 -47.28 56.39
CA VAL A 647 57.82 -47.14 55.82
C VAL A 647 57.76 -47.02 54.31
N LYS A 648 56.93 -47.83 53.64
CA LYS A 648 56.72 -47.72 52.18
C LYS A 648 56.14 -46.37 51.79
N LEU A 649 55.22 -45.84 52.60
CA LEU A 649 54.63 -44.52 52.42
C LEU A 649 55.68 -43.41 52.51
N MET A 650 56.52 -43.43 53.55
CA MET A 650 57.60 -42.47 53.73
C MET A 650 58.56 -42.46 52.54
N ASN A 651 59.02 -43.64 52.12
CA ASN A 651 59.94 -43.76 51.00
C ASN A 651 59.32 -43.28 49.68
N SER A 652 58.05 -43.61 49.41
CA SER A 652 57.35 -43.17 48.20
C SER A 652 57.12 -41.65 48.20
N LEU A 653 56.76 -41.06 49.36
CA LEU A 653 56.61 -39.61 49.50
C LEU A 653 57.94 -38.87 49.33
N GLU A 654 59.03 -39.40 49.90
CA GLU A 654 60.38 -38.83 49.78
C GLU A 654 60.86 -38.82 48.31
N GLN A 655 60.63 -39.90 47.56
CA GLN A 655 60.90 -39.94 46.11
C GLN A 655 60.11 -38.88 45.34
N GLN A 656 58.97 -38.46 45.87
CA GLN A 656 58.15 -37.39 45.33
C GLN A 656 58.46 -36.03 45.99
N ASN A 657 59.60 -35.83 46.65
CA ASN A 657 59.95 -34.58 47.34
C ASN A 657 58.86 -34.09 48.32
N VAL A 658 58.17 -35.03 48.97
CA VAL A 658 57.18 -34.77 50.04
C VAL A 658 57.73 -35.40 51.32
N TYR A 659 57.98 -34.58 52.34
CA TYR A 659 58.49 -35.03 53.63
C TYR A 659 57.40 -34.94 54.68
N LEU A 660 57.32 -35.97 55.53
CA LEU A 660 56.33 -36.01 56.61
C LEU A 660 56.87 -35.27 57.85
N PHE A 661 56.04 -34.42 58.43
CA PHE A 661 56.23 -33.86 59.77
C PHE A 661 55.14 -34.43 60.65
N SER A 662 55.50 -35.27 61.62
CA SER A 662 54.52 -36.03 62.39
C SER A 662 54.70 -35.85 63.88
N ALA A 663 53.58 -35.82 64.58
CA ALA A 663 53.53 -35.87 66.03
C ALA A 663 53.08 -37.27 66.47
N PHE A 664 53.81 -37.85 67.41
CA PHE A 664 53.48 -39.15 68.00
C PHE A 664 53.32 -38.97 69.50
N PRO A 665 52.11 -39.16 70.06
CA PRO A 665 51.90 -39.09 71.51
C PRO A 665 52.64 -40.22 72.23
N ASP A 666 52.69 -41.41 71.60
CA ASP A 666 53.50 -42.54 72.04
C ASP A 666 54.55 -42.87 70.97
N PRO A 667 55.85 -42.76 71.27
CA PRO A 667 56.91 -43.01 70.31
C PRO A 667 57.03 -44.51 69.99
N ASP A 668 56.79 -44.90 68.74
CA ASP A 668 57.10 -46.25 68.25
C ASP A 668 58.56 -46.29 67.75
N PRO A 669 59.47 -47.05 68.40
CA PRO A 669 60.87 -47.10 68.01
C PRO A 669 61.10 -47.59 66.58
N GLU A 670 60.24 -48.44 66.02
CA GLU A 670 60.40 -48.92 64.64
C GLU A 670 60.11 -47.82 63.63
N LEU A 671 59.09 -47.00 63.87
CA LEU A 671 58.73 -45.89 63.00
C LEU A 671 59.70 -44.72 63.11
N LEU A 672 60.15 -44.39 64.33
CA LEU A 672 61.08 -43.29 64.57
C LEU A 672 62.43 -43.47 63.87
N LYS A 673 62.86 -44.69 63.55
CA LYS A 673 64.10 -44.93 62.77
C LYS A 673 64.06 -44.34 61.36
N HIS A 674 62.86 -44.15 60.81
CA HIS A 674 62.69 -43.69 59.44
C HIS A 674 62.59 -42.16 59.31
N TYR A 675 62.57 -41.43 60.42
CA TYR A 675 62.60 -39.96 60.42
C TYR A 675 64.03 -39.45 60.60
N THR A 676 64.47 -38.60 59.68
CA THR A 676 65.79 -37.95 59.74
C THR A 676 65.92 -37.03 60.95
N ASN A 677 64.92 -36.18 61.20
CA ASN A 677 64.91 -35.24 62.32
C ASN A 677 63.84 -35.65 63.33
N ARG A 678 64.21 -35.74 64.62
CA ARG A 678 63.35 -36.30 65.67
C ARG A 678 63.45 -35.44 66.92
N TYR A 679 62.30 -34.99 67.40
CA TYR A 679 62.21 -34.09 68.55
C TYR A 679 61.17 -34.60 69.54
N MET A 680 61.53 -34.61 70.82
CA MET A 680 60.62 -34.89 71.94
C MET A 680 60.25 -33.58 72.61
N ILE A 681 58.96 -33.32 72.75
CA ILE A 681 58.44 -32.16 73.48
C ILE A 681 58.18 -32.60 74.94
N LYS A 682 58.94 -32.05 75.88
CA LYS A 682 58.80 -32.33 77.31
C LYS A 682 57.78 -31.38 77.97
N ALA A 683 57.32 -31.75 79.17
CA ALA A 683 56.49 -30.89 80.01
C ALA A 683 57.17 -29.51 80.20
N GLY A 684 56.44 -28.42 79.95
CA GLY A 684 57.01 -27.07 79.91
C GLY A 684 57.39 -26.55 78.51
N ARG A 685 57.06 -27.26 77.43
CA ARG A 685 57.32 -26.89 76.02
C ARG A 685 58.80 -26.81 75.65
N THR A 686 59.64 -27.58 76.33
CA THR A 686 61.07 -27.73 75.98
C THR A 686 61.25 -28.82 74.93
N LEU A 687 62.11 -28.56 73.95
CA LEU A 687 62.36 -29.43 72.81
C LEU A 687 63.70 -30.16 73.00
N VAL A 688 63.69 -31.49 72.93
CA VAL A 688 64.89 -32.34 73.05
C VAL A 688 65.06 -33.12 71.76
N GLU A 689 66.24 -33.04 71.15
CA GLU A 689 66.59 -33.78 69.93
C GLU A 689 67.02 -35.21 70.28
N TYR A 690 66.55 -36.20 69.52
CA TYR A 690 67.03 -37.57 69.66
C TYR A 690 68.40 -37.72 68.96
N PRO A 691 69.37 -38.42 69.54
CA PRO A 691 70.68 -38.60 68.92
C PRO A 691 70.62 -39.46 67.64
N ASP A 692 71.53 -39.19 66.71
CA ASP A 692 71.60 -39.82 65.39
C ASP A 692 71.68 -41.37 65.46
N ASP A 693 72.37 -41.91 66.48
CA ASP A 693 72.60 -43.34 66.70
C ASP A 693 71.42 -44.11 67.36
N PHE A 694 70.20 -43.56 67.32
CA PHE A 694 69.03 -44.22 67.91
C PHE A 694 68.75 -45.59 67.24
N THR A 695 69.10 -46.68 67.93
CA THR A 695 68.93 -48.07 67.46
C THR A 695 67.49 -48.59 67.63
N GLY A 696 66.57 -47.76 68.12
CA GLY A 696 65.17 -48.07 68.42
C GLY A 696 64.95 -49.22 69.40
N SER A 697 65.76 -49.26 70.46
CA SER A 697 65.47 -50.07 71.64
C SER A 697 64.45 -49.34 72.53
N SER A 698 63.40 -50.05 72.98
CA SER A 698 62.41 -49.53 73.95
C SER A 698 63.09 -48.98 75.20
N ASP A 699 64.13 -49.68 75.69
CA ASP A 699 64.86 -49.32 76.90
C ASP A 699 65.51 -47.93 76.84
N TYR A 700 65.89 -47.46 75.63
CA TYR A 700 66.47 -46.14 75.45
C TYR A 700 65.41 -45.03 75.53
N LEU A 701 64.22 -45.25 74.95
CA LEU A 701 63.09 -44.32 75.08
C LEU A 701 62.63 -44.20 76.52
N ASP A 702 62.54 -45.34 77.22
CA ASP A 702 62.18 -45.38 78.63
C ASP A 702 63.23 -44.65 79.50
N SER A 703 64.52 -44.74 79.17
CA SER A 703 65.57 -43.97 79.86
C SER A 703 65.49 -42.45 79.60
N LEU A 704 65.10 -42.05 78.39
CA LEU A 704 64.97 -40.64 78.02
C LEU A 704 63.73 -40.01 78.67
N LEU A 705 62.63 -40.77 78.76
CA LEU A 705 61.41 -40.40 79.49
C LEU A 705 61.65 -40.39 81.01
N ALA A 706 62.40 -41.34 81.56
CA ALA A 706 62.74 -41.40 82.98
C ALA A 706 63.73 -40.31 83.43
N SER A 707 64.56 -39.76 82.53
CA SER A 707 65.44 -38.61 82.82
C SER A 707 64.69 -37.28 83.08
N THR A 708 63.37 -37.32 83.25
CA THR A 708 62.45 -36.18 83.19
C THR A 708 61.58 -35.99 84.45
N GLU A 709 61.96 -36.55 85.60
CA GLU A 709 61.32 -36.27 86.91
C GLU A 709 62.18 -35.39 87.83
N LEU A 710 62.92 -34.42 87.29
CA LEU A 710 63.60 -33.37 88.09
C LEU A 710 63.28 -31.96 87.59
#